data_AF-A0A1M6SFU9-F1
#
_entry.id   AF-A0A1M6SFU9-F1
#
_cell.length_a   1.000
_cell.length_b   1.000
_cell.length_c   1.000
_cell.angle_alpha   90.00
_cell.angle_beta   90.00
_cell.angle_gamma   90.00
#
_symmetry.space_group_name_H-M   'P 1'
#
loop_
_entity.id
_entity.type
_entity.pdbx_description
1 polymer ?
#
loop_
_entity_poly.entity_id
_entity_poly.type
_entity_poly.pdbx_seq_one_letter_code
_entity_poly.pdbx_strand_id
1 'polypeptide(L)'
;MTRVPEGIETGDRAAAATGDDPTAAVLLDALARAGLPRGVHSWVTAALWGDEALEARAQGRAVPDAPPPAPAPQAPARVRRAYLTRIRVQGFRGIGRPAELTFPPGPGLTVIVGRNGSGKSSFAESAEAALTGRNPRWDAMPTGWRDGWRNLHYDESTEATVDILIAGDDAPTRISRRWTGESVRSARGEIVRPDGTTAPLRTLDWGEDLIRYRPFLSYDELGRTVTGRSAELYDTLTALLGLTGLAEAERRLARFCDSLAKRRDRPSRELPRLLDALRACDDPRAARAAELLTGPGLDLEALRRLAEDDGPSDAALHVVMRRLRRLSVPERVVMADVVNELRGASMELAMAAGNKGDHAYGVVRLLEEAIELHQRHPAETTCPTCDTPGTLGADWVRRAQARLRVLRQQAAPAAAAHERAEAARDQARFLLAPTPSWLPPDSELGLVWALWESGATITDLGELADHVETVGKSLRAAALSARRDAAERLEDPTGGWAEEAERLASWIDAAGDALGARDTLAEAEAALTWLAEQARLLRDERLGPVAGQAEQVWFRLRQERHIDLRGMRLIGRGARRRVEVDVTVDGVGDQTSAPGLLSQGEFQALALSICLPRTLVDGNPFGFLVLDDPVQAMDTETVEGLSAVLAEVGRHRQLVVFTHDTRLPDALRRLGLPAAIRTINRDAMSNVWVSDGSDRY
;
A
#
# COMPACT_ATOMS: atom_id res chain seq x y z
N MET A 1 -43.40 -4.88 20.09
CA MET A 1 -43.43 -3.40 20.00
C MET A 1 -42.06 -2.89 20.40
N THR A 2 -41.17 -2.72 19.42
CA THR A 2 -39.87 -2.07 19.61
C THR A 2 -39.37 -1.67 18.23
N ARG A 3 -39.58 -0.39 17.86
CA ARG A 3 -39.04 0.22 16.64
C ARG A 3 -37.70 0.87 16.99
N VAL A 4 -36.67 0.46 16.27
CA VAL A 4 -35.31 1.04 16.23
C VAL A 4 -35.32 2.14 15.15
N PRO A 5 -34.56 3.25 15.29
CA PRO A 5 -34.57 4.34 14.33
C PRO A 5 -33.73 4.03 13.08
N GLU A 6 -34.22 4.49 11.93
CA GLU A 6 -33.61 4.34 10.60
C GLU A 6 -32.24 5.01 10.52
N GLY A 7 -31.29 4.25 9.98
CA GLY A 7 -29.91 4.63 9.77
C GLY A 7 -29.74 5.56 8.57
N ILE A 8 -28.71 6.39 8.71
CA ILE A 8 -28.18 7.33 7.73
C ILE A 8 -27.70 6.54 6.50
N GLU A 9 -28.41 6.67 5.38
CA GLU A 9 -27.91 6.25 4.06
C GLU A 9 -26.78 7.20 3.65
N THR A 10 -25.55 6.71 3.76
CA THR A 10 -24.38 7.27 3.09
C THR A 10 -24.54 7.03 1.59
N GLY A 11 -25.09 8.03 0.89
CA GLY A 11 -25.20 8.04 -0.57
C GLY A 11 -23.82 7.97 -1.23
N ASP A 12 -23.55 6.81 -1.78
CA ASP A 12 -22.44 6.49 -2.67
C ASP A 12 -22.60 7.34 -3.95
N ARG A 13 -21.75 8.36 -4.12
CA ARG A 13 -21.71 9.20 -5.33
C ARG A 13 -20.67 8.66 -6.31
N ALA A 14 -20.99 7.50 -6.88
CA ALA A 14 -20.58 7.19 -8.24
C ALA A 14 -21.56 7.90 -9.22
N ALA A 15 -21.05 8.26 -10.40
CA ALA A 15 -21.80 8.77 -11.56
C ALA A 15 -22.28 10.24 -11.56
N ALA A 16 -21.52 11.08 -12.28
CA ALA A 16 -22.06 12.04 -13.25
C ALA A 16 -20.89 12.61 -14.09
N ALA A 17 -20.36 11.82 -15.04
CA ALA A 17 -19.38 12.30 -16.01
C ALA A 17 -19.39 11.44 -17.28
N THR A 18 -20.53 11.35 -17.97
CA THR A 18 -20.64 10.69 -19.29
C THR A 18 -21.80 11.28 -20.11
N GLY A 19 -21.86 12.61 -20.22
CA GLY A 19 -22.60 13.26 -21.31
C GLY A 19 -21.66 13.36 -22.52
N ASP A 20 -22.00 12.67 -23.62
CA ASP A 20 -21.29 12.61 -24.92
C ASP A 20 -19.96 13.39 -24.96
N ASP A 21 -18.85 12.71 -24.69
CA ASP A 21 -17.56 13.21 -25.12
C ASP A 21 -17.44 12.88 -26.62
N PRO A 22 -17.61 13.84 -27.56
CA PRO A 22 -17.45 13.58 -29.00
C PRO A 22 -16.08 12.98 -29.34
N THR A 23 -15.11 13.14 -28.43
CA THR A 23 -13.82 12.47 -28.44
C THR A 23 -13.92 10.95 -28.38
N ALA A 24 -14.81 10.39 -27.55
CA ALA A 24 -14.95 8.94 -27.41
C ALA A 24 -15.46 8.31 -28.71
N ALA A 25 -16.42 8.94 -29.39
CA ALA A 25 -16.92 8.48 -30.68
C ALA A 25 -15.84 8.51 -31.77
N VAL A 26 -15.07 9.60 -31.85
CA VAL A 26 -13.93 9.73 -32.79
C VAL A 26 -12.87 8.66 -32.52
N LEU A 27 -12.57 8.38 -31.25
CA LEU A 27 -11.61 7.35 -30.87
C LEU A 27 -12.10 5.94 -31.18
N LEU A 28 -13.39 5.64 -30.99
CA LEU A 28 -13.98 4.36 -31.34
C LEU A 28 -13.97 4.12 -32.87
N ASP A 29 -14.25 5.15 -33.67
CA ASP A 29 -14.14 5.08 -35.14
C ASP A 29 -12.68 4.89 -35.59
N ALA A 30 -11.74 5.61 -34.98
CA ALA A 30 -10.31 5.40 -35.20
C ALA A 30 -9.86 3.97 -34.81
N LEU A 31 -10.37 3.46 -33.68
CA LEU A 31 -10.07 2.12 -33.18
C LEU A 31 -10.59 1.03 -34.13
N ALA A 32 -11.82 1.19 -34.64
CA ALA A 32 -12.42 0.27 -35.60
C ALA A 32 -11.64 0.20 -36.92
N ARG A 33 -11.07 1.33 -37.37
CA ARG A 33 -10.24 1.40 -38.59
C ARG A 33 -8.80 0.92 -38.42
N ALA A 34 -8.28 0.89 -37.19
CA ALA A 34 -6.87 0.60 -36.92
C ALA A 34 -6.48 -0.88 -37.13
N GLY A 35 -7.44 -1.80 -37.20
CA GLY A 35 -7.17 -3.23 -37.44
C GLY A 35 -6.34 -3.91 -36.35
N LEU A 36 -6.45 -3.44 -35.10
CA LEU A 36 -5.68 -3.95 -33.96
C LEU A 36 -6.10 -5.37 -33.55
N PRO A 37 -5.22 -6.14 -32.91
CA PRO A 37 -5.59 -7.40 -32.27
C PRO A 37 -6.76 -7.20 -31.29
N ARG A 38 -7.69 -8.18 -31.22
CA ARG A 38 -8.90 -8.09 -30.37
C ARG A 38 -8.58 -7.80 -28.90
N GLY A 39 -7.48 -8.35 -28.37
CA GLY A 39 -7.04 -8.08 -27.00
C GLY A 39 -6.76 -6.60 -26.76
N VAL A 40 -5.94 -5.98 -27.63
CA VAL A 40 -5.59 -4.56 -27.61
C VAL A 40 -6.83 -3.68 -27.78
N HIS A 41 -7.70 -4.02 -28.74
CA HIS A 41 -8.97 -3.32 -28.96
C HIS A 41 -9.81 -3.25 -27.68
N SER A 42 -10.00 -4.40 -27.04
CA SER A 42 -10.82 -4.50 -25.82
C SER A 42 -10.24 -3.71 -24.64
N TRP A 43 -8.91 -3.64 -24.50
CA TRP A 43 -8.26 -2.82 -23.47
C TRP A 43 -8.46 -1.31 -23.67
N VAL A 44 -8.43 -0.85 -24.92
CA VAL A 44 -8.74 0.55 -25.25
C VAL A 44 -10.21 0.85 -24.92
N THR A 45 -11.14 0.00 -25.37
CA THR A 45 -12.57 0.15 -25.10
C THR A 45 -12.86 0.18 -23.59
N ALA A 46 -12.25 -0.73 -22.83
CA ALA A 46 -12.37 -0.77 -21.38
C ALA A 46 -11.90 0.53 -20.72
N ALA A 47 -10.76 1.08 -21.15
CA ALA A 47 -10.22 2.34 -20.62
C ALA A 47 -11.16 3.53 -20.87
N LEU A 48 -11.86 3.54 -22.00
CA LEU A 48 -12.85 4.59 -22.34
C LEU A 48 -14.10 4.52 -21.45
N TRP A 49 -14.46 3.34 -20.95
CA TRP A 49 -15.70 3.13 -20.19
C TRP A 49 -15.52 3.20 -18.67
N GLY A 50 -14.28 3.10 -18.20
CA GLY A 50 -13.94 3.37 -16.81
C GLY A 50 -13.26 2.20 -16.10
N ASP A 51 -13.03 2.40 -14.81
CA ASP A 51 -12.24 1.46 -13.99
C ASP A 51 -12.94 0.09 -13.86
N GLU A 52 -14.28 0.06 -13.76
CA GLU A 52 -15.05 -1.20 -13.71
C GLU A 52 -14.89 -2.05 -14.98
N ALA A 53 -14.83 -1.41 -16.15
CA ALA A 53 -14.66 -2.12 -17.42
C ALA A 53 -13.23 -2.67 -17.57
N LEU A 54 -12.22 -1.92 -17.09
CA LEU A 54 -10.83 -2.40 -17.02
C LEU A 54 -10.69 -3.61 -16.10
N GLU A 55 -11.34 -3.57 -14.93
CA GLU A 55 -11.33 -4.69 -13.99
C GLU A 55 -12.09 -5.90 -14.54
N ALA A 56 -13.25 -5.69 -15.18
CA ALA A 56 -13.97 -6.75 -15.87
C ALA A 56 -13.10 -7.42 -16.95
N ARG A 57 -12.38 -6.62 -17.75
CA ARG A 57 -11.47 -7.14 -18.76
C ARG A 57 -10.33 -7.96 -18.16
N ALA A 58 -9.76 -7.48 -17.05
CA ALA A 58 -8.70 -8.17 -16.31
C ALA A 58 -9.14 -9.54 -15.78
N GLN A 59 -10.42 -9.68 -15.45
CA GLN A 59 -11.03 -10.94 -15.02
C GLN A 59 -11.49 -11.82 -16.19
N GLY A 60 -11.18 -11.45 -17.43
CA GLY A 60 -11.60 -12.19 -18.63
C GLY A 60 -13.08 -12.03 -18.99
N ARG A 61 -13.80 -11.11 -18.35
CA ARG A 61 -15.20 -10.80 -18.70
C ARG A 61 -15.24 -9.99 -19.99
N ALA A 62 -16.27 -10.21 -20.79
CA ALA A 62 -16.48 -9.46 -22.02
C ALA A 62 -16.78 -8.00 -21.69
N VAL A 63 -15.99 -7.10 -22.27
CA VAL A 63 -16.31 -5.69 -22.37
C VAL A 63 -17.19 -5.56 -23.61
N PRO A 64 -18.41 -5.02 -23.52
CA PRO A 64 -19.22 -4.72 -24.70
C PRO A 64 -18.43 -3.96 -25.80
N ASP A 65 -18.99 -3.77 -26.99
CA ASP A 65 -18.42 -2.84 -28.00
C ASP A 65 -19.13 -1.48 -28.02
N ALA A 66 -20.36 -1.41 -27.49
CA ALA A 66 -21.16 -0.19 -27.41
C ALA A 66 -21.04 0.48 -26.03
N PRO A 67 -20.95 1.83 -25.96
CA PRO A 67 -20.90 2.53 -24.68
C PRO A 67 -22.14 2.23 -23.83
N PRO A 68 -22.03 2.22 -22.48
CA PRO A 68 -23.20 2.10 -21.62
C PRO A 68 -24.23 3.19 -21.94
N PRO A 69 -25.54 2.90 -21.87
CA PRO A 69 -26.58 3.85 -22.26
C PRO A 69 -26.50 5.10 -21.39
N ALA A 70 -26.05 6.21 -21.98
CA ALA A 70 -26.09 7.53 -21.37
C ALA A 70 -27.55 8.05 -21.35
N PRO A 71 -27.92 8.92 -20.39
CA PRO A 71 -29.21 9.60 -20.44
C PRO A 71 -29.35 10.36 -21.77
N ALA A 72 -30.58 10.36 -22.31
CA ALA A 72 -30.89 10.88 -23.64
C ALA A 72 -30.34 12.31 -23.85
N PRO A 73 -29.77 12.60 -25.03
CA PRO A 73 -29.12 13.88 -25.30
C PRO A 73 -30.13 15.01 -25.16
N GLN A 74 -29.80 16.00 -24.34
CA GLN A 74 -30.39 17.32 -24.48
C GLN A 74 -29.70 17.97 -25.68
N ALA A 75 -30.48 18.39 -26.68
CA ALA A 75 -29.96 19.16 -27.81
C ALA A 75 -29.09 20.31 -27.27
N PRO A 76 -27.95 20.66 -27.91
CA PRO A 76 -27.11 21.75 -27.42
C PRO A 76 -27.94 23.02 -27.36
N ALA A 77 -28.38 23.37 -26.15
CA ALA A 77 -29.07 24.61 -25.91
C ALA A 77 -28.09 25.71 -26.30
N ARG A 78 -28.52 26.66 -27.15
CA ARG A 78 -27.70 27.85 -27.44
C ARG A 78 -27.26 28.43 -26.10
N VAL A 79 -25.94 28.41 -25.85
CA VAL A 79 -25.39 28.86 -24.59
C VAL A 79 -25.75 30.33 -24.41
N ARG A 80 -26.62 30.61 -23.44
CA ARG A 80 -27.07 31.98 -23.11
C ARG A 80 -25.93 32.67 -22.37
N ARG A 81 -25.36 33.70 -22.99
CA ARG A 81 -24.21 34.42 -22.43
C ARG A 81 -24.60 35.20 -21.17
N ALA A 82 -23.79 35.11 -20.14
CA ALA A 82 -23.89 35.85 -18.91
C ALA A 82 -23.02 37.11 -18.95
N TYR A 83 -23.55 38.26 -18.56
CA TYR A 83 -22.85 39.55 -18.52
C TYR A 83 -22.85 40.12 -17.10
N LEU A 84 -21.71 40.62 -16.65
CA LEU A 84 -21.55 41.23 -15.34
C LEU A 84 -22.14 42.64 -15.36
N THR A 85 -23.15 42.93 -14.55
CA THR A 85 -23.80 44.26 -14.53
C THR A 85 -23.51 45.04 -13.27
N ARG A 86 -23.16 44.38 -12.16
CA ARG A 86 -22.77 45.03 -10.91
C ARG A 86 -21.77 44.20 -10.11
N ILE A 87 -20.81 44.85 -9.48
CA ILE A 87 -20.03 44.32 -8.35
C ILE A 87 -20.27 45.25 -7.15
N ARG A 88 -20.70 44.70 -6.01
CA ARG A 88 -20.86 45.42 -4.75
C ARG A 88 -20.08 44.71 -3.65
N VAL A 89 -19.31 45.47 -2.88
CA VAL A 89 -18.35 44.93 -1.90
C VAL A 89 -18.40 45.73 -0.61
N GLN A 90 -18.32 45.05 0.53
CA GLN A 90 -18.17 45.67 1.85
C GLN A 90 -17.36 44.78 2.78
N GLY A 91 -16.60 45.40 3.69
CA GLY A 91 -15.80 44.72 4.71
C GLY A 91 -14.74 43.76 4.17
N PHE A 92 -14.31 43.94 2.93
CA PHE A 92 -13.45 43.00 2.20
C PHE A 92 -12.16 43.68 1.74
N ARG A 93 -11.02 43.16 2.21
CA ARG A 93 -9.67 43.61 1.83
C ARG A 93 -9.52 45.13 1.98
N GLY A 94 -9.27 45.85 0.88
CA GLY A 94 -9.08 47.30 0.88
C GLY A 94 -10.38 48.12 0.91
N ILE A 95 -11.55 47.48 0.93
CA ILE A 95 -12.87 48.12 0.85
C ILE A 95 -13.57 47.96 2.21
N GLY A 96 -13.86 49.08 2.88
CA GLY A 96 -14.54 49.14 4.16
C GLY A 96 -16.04 49.24 4.00
N ARG A 97 -16.56 50.48 3.91
CA ARG A 97 -17.99 50.74 3.68
C ARG A 97 -18.47 50.19 2.32
N PRO A 98 -19.78 49.94 2.14
CA PRO A 98 -20.32 49.42 0.88
C PRO A 98 -19.96 50.31 -0.31
N ALA A 99 -19.28 49.71 -1.29
CA ALA A 99 -18.89 50.34 -2.55
C ALA A 99 -19.39 49.50 -3.73
N GLU A 100 -19.75 50.15 -4.83
CA GLU A 100 -20.28 49.47 -6.01
C GLU A 100 -19.70 49.98 -7.34
N LEU A 101 -19.65 49.06 -8.29
CA LEU A 101 -19.30 49.27 -9.69
C LEU A 101 -20.42 48.70 -10.55
N THR A 102 -20.93 49.48 -11.50
CA THR A 102 -21.95 49.05 -12.46
C THR A 102 -21.40 48.99 -13.88
N PHE A 103 -21.86 48.07 -14.70
CA PHE A 103 -21.36 47.88 -16.06
C PHE A 103 -22.52 47.72 -17.04
N PRO A 104 -22.42 48.28 -18.26
CA PRO A 104 -23.41 48.01 -19.29
C PRO A 104 -23.35 46.52 -19.67
N PRO A 105 -24.49 45.79 -19.72
CA PRO A 105 -24.49 44.42 -20.19
C PRO A 105 -24.20 44.38 -21.69
N GLY A 106 -23.38 43.42 -22.11
CA GLY A 106 -23.02 43.21 -23.52
C GLY A 106 -21.54 43.44 -23.82
N PRO A 107 -21.11 43.18 -25.06
CA PRO A 107 -19.72 43.41 -25.49
C PRO A 107 -19.30 44.88 -25.33
N GLY A 108 -18.07 45.08 -24.87
CA GLY A 108 -17.46 46.39 -24.71
C GLY A 108 -16.25 46.34 -23.79
N LEU A 109 -15.39 47.36 -23.85
CA LEU A 109 -14.23 47.49 -22.97
C LEU A 109 -14.49 48.58 -21.91
N THR A 110 -14.42 48.21 -20.64
CA THR A 110 -14.43 49.15 -19.51
C THR A 110 -13.07 49.08 -18.79
N VAL A 111 -12.41 50.23 -18.62
CA VAL A 111 -11.12 50.34 -17.92
C VAL A 111 -11.31 51.14 -16.64
N ILE A 112 -11.03 50.52 -15.50
CA ILE A 112 -11.07 51.13 -14.17
C ILE A 112 -9.64 51.46 -13.73
N VAL A 113 -9.33 52.75 -13.68
CA VAL A 113 -7.99 53.29 -13.40
C VAL A 113 -7.93 53.82 -11.98
N GLY A 114 -6.84 53.58 -11.25
CA GLY A 114 -6.66 54.22 -9.94
C GLY A 114 -5.30 53.93 -9.33
N ARG A 115 -4.89 54.71 -8.33
CA ARG A 115 -3.58 54.55 -7.65
C ARG A 115 -3.43 53.17 -7.00
N ASN A 116 -2.19 52.75 -6.76
CA ASN A 116 -1.94 51.52 -5.99
C ASN A 116 -2.60 51.59 -4.61
N GLY A 117 -3.28 50.50 -4.22
CA GLY A 117 -4.06 50.44 -2.97
C GLY A 117 -5.47 51.05 -3.02
N SER A 118 -5.97 51.51 -4.17
CA SER A 118 -7.29 52.13 -4.32
C SER A 118 -8.50 51.17 -4.25
N GLY A 119 -8.29 49.86 -4.10
CA GLY A 119 -9.36 48.86 -4.04
C GLY A 119 -9.66 48.11 -5.35
N LYS A 120 -8.92 48.37 -6.44
CA LYS A 120 -9.01 47.67 -7.75
C LYS A 120 -9.02 46.14 -7.63
N SER A 121 -7.91 45.59 -7.14
CA SER A 121 -7.79 44.14 -6.93
C SER A 121 -8.80 43.62 -5.92
N SER A 122 -9.24 44.44 -4.95
CA SER A 122 -10.30 44.04 -4.02
C SER A 122 -11.64 43.86 -4.73
N PHE A 123 -12.00 44.69 -5.70
CA PHE A 123 -13.18 44.49 -6.55
C PHE A 123 -13.05 43.23 -7.42
N ALA A 124 -11.94 43.06 -8.15
CA ALA A 124 -11.73 41.89 -8.99
C ALA A 124 -11.76 40.56 -8.19
N GLU A 125 -11.00 40.49 -7.09
CA GLU A 125 -10.96 39.34 -6.19
C GLU A 125 -12.33 39.05 -5.54
N SER A 126 -13.08 40.09 -5.18
CA SER A 126 -14.42 39.91 -4.58
C SER A 126 -15.43 39.33 -5.58
N ALA A 127 -15.35 39.73 -6.85
CA ALA A 127 -16.21 39.22 -7.91
C ALA A 127 -15.90 37.76 -8.21
N GLU A 128 -14.62 37.39 -8.26
CA GLU A 128 -14.19 36.00 -8.39
C GLU A 128 -14.64 35.16 -7.20
N ALA A 129 -14.43 35.67 -5.97
CA ALA A 129 -14.83 34.97 -4.76
C ALA A 129 -16.35 34.79 -4.66
N ALA A 130 -17.15 35.77 -5.11
CA ALA A 130 -18.60 35.66 -5.16
C ALA A 130 -19.04 34.45 -6.03
N LEU A 131 -18.49 34.33 -7.24
CA LEU A 131 -18.87 33.28 -8.19
C LEU A 131 -18.26 31.90 -7.89
N THR A 132 -16.97 31.84 -7.58
CA THR A 132 -16.24 30.57 -7.45
C THR A 132 -16.22 30.02 -6.03
N GLY A 133 -16.40 30.90 -5.03
CA GLY A 133 -16.19 30.56 -3.62
C GLY A 133 -14.75 30.26 -3.24
N ARG A 134 -13.81 30.50 -4.16
CA ARG A 134 -12.37 30.37 -3.95
C ARG A 134 -11.70 31.69 -4.28
N ASN A 135 -10.47 31.85 -3.82
CA ASN A 135 -9.59 32.91 -4.26
C ASN A 135 -8.19 32.30 -4.45
N PRO A 136 -7.67 32.24 -5.68
CA PRO A 136 -6.41 31.57 -6.00
C PRO A 136 -5.20 32.11 -5.24
N ARG A 137 -5.26 33.36 -4.77
CA ARG A 137 -4.23 33.97 -3.93
C ARG A 137 -4.22 33.38 -2.52
N TRP A 138 -5.39 33.05 -1.96
CA TRP A 138 -5.50 32.55 -0.58
C TRP A 138 -5.22 31.06 -0.47
N ASP A 139 -5.60 30.29 -1.49
CA ASP A 139 -5.32 28.85 -1.55
C ASP A 139 -3.80 28.58 -1.62
N ALA A 140 -3.01 29.55 -2.08
CA ALA A 140 -1.55 29.47 -2.21
C ALA A 140 -0.76 30.07 -1.02
N MET A 141 -1.41 30.77 -0.08
CA MET A 141 -0.72 31.50 0.99
C MET A 141 -0.54 30.69 2.29
N PRO A 142 0.62 30.80 2.98
CA PRO A 142 0.84 30.23 4.31
C PRO A 142 -0.21 30.69 5.33
N THR A 143 -0.48 29.88 6.35
CA THR A 143 -1.59 30.05 7.31
C THR A 143 -1.67 31.45 7.94
N GLY A 144 -0.54 32.11 8.22
CA GLY A 144 -0.49 33.45 8.84
C GLY A 144 -0.81 34.64 7.92
N TRP A 145 -0.96 34.43 6.61
CA TRP A 145 -1.40 35.46 5.66
C TRP A 145 -2.91 35.39 5.37
N ARG A 146 -3.61 34.40 5.94
CA ARG A 146 -5.06 34.21 5.79
C ARG A 146 -5.91 35.17 6.63
N ASP A 147 -5.29 36.10 7.35
CA ASP A 147 -5.99 37.06 8.22
C ASP A 147 -6.25 38.41 7.53
N GLY A 148 -5.64 38.66 6.36
CA GLY A 148 -5.70 39.94 5.62
C GLY A 148 -6.87 40.10 4.63
N TRP A 149 -7.91 39.26 4.69
CA TRP A 149 -9.07 39.35 3.78
C TRP A 149 -10.23 40.17 4.35
N ARG A 150 -10.33 40.32 5.68
CA ARG A 150 -11.27 41.25 6.31
C ARG A 150 -10.71 42.66 6.27
N ASN A 151 -11.56 43.63 6.01
CA ASN A 151 -11.15 45.03 6.11
C ASN A 151 -10.95 45.40 7.59
N LEU A 152 -9.88 46.15 7.88
CA LEU A 152 -9.56 46.56 9.25
C LEU A 152 -10.40 47.73 9.77
N HIS A 153 -11.08 48.45 8.87
CA HIS A 153 -11.82 49.68 9.16
C HIS A 153 -13.34 49.48 9.10
N TYR A 154 -13.81 48.24 8.91
CA TYR A 154 -15.22 47.90 8.81
C TYR A 154 -15.45 46.47 9.31
N ASP A 155 -16.08 46.34 10.48
CA ASP A 155 -16.30 45.09 11.21
C ASP A 155 -17.78 44.65 11.22
N GLU A 156 -18.70 45.48 10.74
CA GLU A 156 -20.15 45.18 10.73
C GLU A 156 -20.48 43.94 9.90
N SER A 157 -19.93 43.84 8.69
CA SER A 157 -20.15 42.68 7.81
C SER A 157 -19.13 42.62 6.67
N THR A 158 -18.80 41.39 6.24
CA THR A 158 -18.00 41.15 5.04
C THR A 158 -18.85 40.43 4.00
N GLU A 159 -19.11 41.10 2.88
CA GLU A 159 -19.98 40.61 1.81
C GLU A 159 -19.47 41.06 0.44
N ALA A 160 -19.53 40.14 -0.52
CA ALA A 160 -19.28 40.39 -1.92
C ALA A 160 -20.51 39.95 -2.72
N THR A 161 -21.00 40.83 -3.59
CA THR A 161 -22.20 40.60 -4.40
C THR A 161 -21.89 40.93 -5.85
N VAL A 162 -22.32 40.07 -6.76
CA VAL A 162 -22.30 40.33 -8.21
C VAL A 162 -23.70 40.15 -8.79
N ASP A 163 -24.10 41.08 -9.63
CA ASP A 163 -25.33 40.94 -10.42
C ASP A 163 -24.93 40.52 -11.84
N ILE A 164 -25.52 39.44 -12.34
CA ILE A 164 -25.24 38.86 -13.64
C ILE A 164 -26.52 38.82 -14.49
N LEU A 165 -26.49 39.44 -15.66
CA LEU A 165 -27.58 39.38 -16.63
C LEU A 165 -27.32 38.23 -17.61
N ILE A 166 -28.20 37.23 -17.62
CA ILE A 166 -28.14 36.15 -18.62
C ILE A 166 -28.94 36.60 -19.85
N ALA A 167 -28.33 36.50 -21.03
CA ALA A 167 -28.93 36.94 -22.29
C ALA A 167 -30.34 36.34 -22.48
N GLY A 168 -31.36 37.20 -22.56
CA GLY A 168 -32.77 36.82 -22.68
C GLY A 168 -33.57 36.84 -21.38
N ASP A 169 -32.96 37.11 -20.22
CA ASP A 169 -33.68 37.40 -18.98
C ASP A 169 -33.99 38.91 -18.90
N ASP A 170 -35.12 39.27 -18.29
CA ASP A 170 -35.56 40.68 -18.14
C ASP A 170 -34.87 41.43 -16.99
N ALA A 171 -34.24 40.70 -16.07
CA ALA A 171 -33.54 41.26 -14.91
C ALA A 171 -32.32 40.39 -14.53
N PRO A 172 -31.31 40.96 -13.83
CA PRO A 172 -30.13 40.21 -13.45
C PRO A 172 -30.37 39.24 -12.30
N THR A 173 -29.67 38.11 -12.32
CA THR A 173 -29.52 37.20 -11.18
C THR A 173 -28.46 37.76 -10.23
N ARG A 174 -28.79 37.91 -8.95
CA ARG A 174 -27.86 38.36 -7.91
C ARG A 174 -27.19 37.18 -7.23
N ILE A 175 -25.88 37.22 -7.13
CA ILE A 175 -25.06 36.22 -6.44
C ILE A 175 -24.33 36.92 -5.31
N SER A 176 -24.60 36.54 -4.08
CA SER A 176 -23.97 37.10 -2.89
C SER A 176 -23.18 36.05 -2.12
N ARG A 177 -22.10 36.49 -1.49
CA ARG A 177 -21.30 35.68 -0.59
C ARG A 177 -20.98 36.46 0.67
N ARG A 178 -21.38 35.91 1.81
CA ARG A 178 -21.20 36.49 3.14
C ARG A 178 -20.27 35.63 3.98
N TRP A 179 -19.33 36.27 4.69
CA TRP A 179 -18.42 35.58 5.60
C TRP A 179 -18.81 35.84 7.05
N THR A 180 -19.18 34.79 7.79
CA THR A 180 -19.70 34.90 9.15
C THR A 180 -18.71 34.42 10.23
N GLY A 181 -17.61 33.77 9.85
CA GLY A 181 -16.60 33.25 10.78
C GLY A 181 -15.20 33.79 10.48
N GLU A 182 -14.24 33.53 11.37
CA GLU A 182 -12.87 34.06 11.28
C GLU A 182 -12.08 33.48 10.09
N SER A 183 -12.44 32.26 9.66
CA SER A 183 -11.85 31.66 8.47
C SER A 183 -12.47 32.24 7.20
N VAL A 184 -11.62 32.47 6.20
CA VAL A 184 -12.05 32.79 4.83
C VAL A 184 -12.93 31.69 4.19
N ARG A 185 -12.89 30.47 4.74
CA ARG A 185 -13.74 29.33 4.34
C ARG A 185 -15.15 29.37 4.95
N SER A 186 -15.43 30.30 5.86
CA SER A 186 -16.77 30.46 6.47
C SER A 186 -17.82 31.05 5.51
N ALA A 187 -17.45 31.29 4.26
CA ALA A 187 -18.26 31.95 3.26
C ALA A 187 -19.52 31.15 2.91
N ARG A 188 -20.69 31.78 3.06
CA ARG A 188 -21.98 31.23 2.61
C ARG A 188 -22.43 31.97 1.35
N GLY A 189 -22.76 31.23 0.30
CA GLY A 189 -23.17 31.76 -0.99
C GLY A 189 -24.68 31.58 -1.23
N GLU A 190 -25.32 32.63 -1.70
CA GLU A 190 -26.76 32.74 -1.97
C GLU A 190 -26.98 33.32 -3.37
N ILE A 191 -28.03 32.87 -4.04
CA ILE A 191 -28.47 33.35 -5.34
C ILE A 191 -29.90 33.86 -5.20
N VAL A 192 -30.18 35.03 -5.75
CA VAL A 192 -31.54 35.55 -5.94
C VAL A 192 -31.78 35.69 -7.43
N ARG A 193 -32.73 34.90 -7.95
CA ARG A 193 -33.12 34.90 -9.37
C ARG A 193 -34.02 36.09 -9.71
N PRO A 194 -34.26 36.36 -11.01
CA PRO A 194 -35.14 37.45 -11.46
C PRO A 194 -36.57 37.38 -10.90
N ASP A 195 -37.07 36.16 -10.63
CA ASP A 195 -38.38 35.91 -10.01
C ASP A 195 -38.41 36.12 -8.49
N GLY A 196 -37.31 36.55 -7.88
CA GLY A 196 -37.16 36.73 -6.45
C GLY A 196 -36.91 35.44 -5.67
N THR A 197 -36.81 34.28 -6.34
CA THR A 197 -36.52 33.01 -5.67
C THR A 197 -35.08 32.96 -5.21
N THR A 198 -34.91 32.52 -3.96
CA THR A 198 -33.60 32.39 -3.33
C THR A 198 -33.15 30.94 -3.34
N ALA A 199 -31.92 30.68 -3.75
CA ALA A 199 -31.34 29.34 -3.75
C ALA A 199 -29.85 29.35 -3.33
N PRO A 200 -29.31 28.22 -2.85
CA PRO A 200 -27.88 28.09 -2.59
C PRO A 200 -27.06 28.22 -3.88
N LEU A 201 -25.83 28.76 -3.78
CA LEU A 201 -24.95 28.96 -4.96
C LEU A 201 -24.72 27.69 -5.80
N ARG A 202 -24.66 26.51 -5.17
CA ARG A 202 -24.51 25.22 -5.86
C ARG A 202 -25.63 24.88 -6.84
N THR A 203 -26.74 25.62 -6.83
CA THR A 203 -27.83 25.47 -7.80
C THR A 203 -27.61 26.26 -9.08
N LEU A 204 -26.58 27.12 -9.13
CA LEU A 204 -26.07 27.72 -10.35
C LEU A 204 -25.26 26.65 -11.09
N ASP A 205 -25.74 26.20 -12.24
CA ASP A 205 -25.14 25.10 -13.03
C ASP A 205 -23.85 25.52 -13.77
N TRP A 206 -23.06 26.42 -13.20
CA TRP A 206 -21.81 26.92 -13.77
C TRP A 206 -20.57 26.23 -13.16
N GLY A 207 -20.74 25.20 -12.32
CA GLY A 207 -19.67 24.61 -11.53
C GLY A 207 -18.42 24.25 -12.34
N GLU A 208 -18.58 23.41 -13.36
CA GLU A 208 -17.46 23.02 -14.23
C GLU A 208 -17.07 24.12 -15.22
N ASP A 209 -18.04 24.91 -15.70
CA ASP A 209 -17.80 26.00 -16.64
C ASP A 209 -16.92 27.10 -16.03
N LEU A 210 -17.11 27.45 -14.76
CA LEU A 210 -16.29 28.43 -14.04
C LEU A 210 -14.83 27.98 -13.91
N ILE A 211 -14.56 26.69 -13.95
CA ILE A 211 -13.20 26.12 -13.95
C ILE A 211 -12.66 26.11 -15.38
N ARG A 212 -13.46 25.61 -16.34
CA ARG A 212 -13.08 25.44 -17.74
C ARG A 212 -12.77 26.77 -18.44
N TYR A 213 -13.70 27.72 -18.36
CA TYR A 213 -13.62 28.99 -19.07
C TYR A 213 -13.09 30.13 -18.22
N ARG A 214 -13.24 30.03 -16.89
CA ARG A 214 -12.82 30.98 -15.85
C ARG A 214 -12.72 32.45 -16.29
N PRO A 215 -13.74 33.29 -16.04
CA PRO A 215 -13.82 34.66 -16.56
C PRO A 215 -13.04 35.70 -15.75
N PHE A 216 -11.93 35.29 -15.11
CA PHE A 216 -11.09 36.15 -14.29
C PHE A 216 -9.62 35.93 -14.67
N LEU A 217 -8.83 37.00 -14.69
CA LEU A 217 -7.42 36.92 -15.00
C LEU A 217 -6.66 37.93 -14.14
N SER A 218 -5.88 37.44 -13.17
CA SER A 218 -5.08 38.28 -12.28
C SER A 218 -3.59 38.21 -12.62
N TYR A 219 -2.84 39.24 -12.22
CA TYR A 219 -1.38 39.24 -12.37
C TYR A 219 -0.68 38.01 -11.76
N ASP A 220 -1.00 37.64 -10.50
CA ASP A 220 -0.41 36.48 -9.80
C ASP A 220 -0.66 35.16 -10.54
N GLU A 221 -1.69 35.10 -11.38
CA GLU A 221 -2.02 33.93 -12.16
C GLU A 221 -1.32 33.90 -13.51
N LEU A 222 -1.21 35.05 -14.19
CA LEU A 222 -0.42 35.18 -15.41
C LEU A 222 1.04 34.76 -15.16
N GLY A 223 1.59 35.15 -14.00
CA GLY A 223 2.88 34.67 -13.49
C GLY A 223 2.98 33.14 -13.37
N ARG A 224 2.03 32.50 -12.68
CA ARG A 224 2.03 31.05 -12.39
C ARG A 224 1.80 30.15 -13.60
N THR A 225 1.00 30.64 -14.55
CA THR A 225 0.54 29.91 -15.73
C THR A 225 1.70 29.44 -16.62
N VAL A 226 2.81 30.18 -16.64
CA VAL A 226 3.95 29.91 -17.53
C VAL A 226 5.27 29.62 -16.77
N THR A 227 5.43 29.99 -15.48
CA THR A 227 6.73 29.86 -14.76
C THR A 227 6.93 28.58 -13.95
N GLY A 228 5.90 27.84 -13.51
CA GLY A 228 6.19 26.80 -12.50
C GLY A 228 5.14 25.76 -12.11
N ARG A 229 3.89 25.83 -12.57
CA ARG A 229 2.91 24.73 -12.39
C ARG A 229 2.27 24.37 -13.72
N SER A 230 3.08 23.73 -14.54
CA SER A 230 2.77 23.35 -15.91
C SER A 230 1.50 22.50 -16.09
N ALA A 231 1.04 21.83 -15.03
CA ALA A 231 -0.14 20.98 -15.04
C ALA A 231 -1.48 21.75 -15.04
N GLU A 232 -1.58 22.92 -14.37
CA GLU A 232 -2.85 23.65 -14.24
C GLU A 232 -3.32 24.22 -15.58
N LEU A 233 -2.41 24.85 -16.33
CA LEU A 233 -2.70 25.33 -17.69
C LEU A 233 -3.00 24.17 -18.64
N TYR A 234 -2.25 23.07 -18.53
CA TYR A 234 -2.51 21.85 -19.30
C TYR A 234 -3.93 21.33 -19.05
N ASP A 235 -4.35 21.23 -17.78
CA ASP A 235 -5.67 20.73 -17.41
C ASP A 235 -6.78 21.66 -17.90
N THR A 236 -6.54 22.97 -17.81
CA THR A 236 -7.47 23.99 -18.28
C THR A 236 -7.67 23.94 -19.78
N LEU A 237 -6.58 23.84 -20.56
CA LEU A 237 -6.66 23.67 -22.02
C LEU A 237 -7.29 22.33 -22.39
N THR A 238 -6.93 21.24 -21.69
CA THR A 238 -7.53 19.91 -21.89
C THR A 238 -9.04 19.95 -21.67
N ALA A 239 -9.50 20.61 -20.60
CA ALA A 239 -10.92 20.80 -20.33
C ALA A 239 -11.59 21.67 -21.40
N LEU A 240 -10.97 22.80 -21.77
CA LEU A 240 -11.49 23.70 -22.80
C LEU A 240 -11.67 22.99 -24.15
N LEU A 241 -10.71 22.15 -24.54
CA LEU A 241 -10.75 21.37 -25.78
C LEU A 241 -11.67 20.15 -25.72
N GLY A 242 -12.30 19.87 -24.57
CA GLY A 242 -13.16 18.70 -24.39
C GLY A 242 -12.38 17.38 -24.48
N LEU A 243 -11.16 17.34 -23.94
CA LEU A 243 -10.26 16.19 -23.98
C LEU A 243 -10.10 15.52 -22.60
N THR A 244 -10.91 15.92 -21.61
CA THR A 244 -10.83 15.41 -20.23
C THR A 244 -11.09 13.90 -20.16
N GLY A 245 -12.09 13.40 -20.89
CA GLY A 245 -12.42 11.98 -20.93
C GLY A 245 -11.26 11.13 -21.46
N LEU A 246 -10.64 11.58 -22.55
CA LEU A 246 -9.44 10.96 -23.13
C LEU A 246 -8.25 10.96 -22.17
N ALA A 247 -7.97 12.12 -21.55
CA ALA A 247 -6.87 12.22 -20.59
C ALA A 247 -7.08 11.30 -19.39
N GLU A 248 -8.33 11.10 -18.93
CA GLU A 248 -8.62 10.15 -17.86
C GLU A 248 -8.53 8.69 -18.32
N ALA A 249 -9.03 8.34 -19.51
CA ALA A 249 -8.89 6.99 -20.07
C ALA A 249 -7.41 6.57 -20.19
N GLU A 250 -6.56 7.47 -20.69
CA GLU A 250 -5.11 7.25 -20.80
C GLU A 250 -4.45 7.10 -19.42
N ARG A 251 -4.88 7.88 -18.42
CA ARG A 251 -4.42 7.75 -17.04
C ARG A 251 -4.86 6.42 -16.39
N ARG A 252 -6.11 6.00 -16.57
CA ARG A 252 -6.63 4.72 -16.05
C ARG A 252 -5.83 3.56 -16.57
N LEU A 253 -5.63 3.50 -17.89
CA LEU A 253 -4.88 2.42 -18.53
C LEU A 253 -3.41 2.42 -18.13
N ALA A 254 -2.79 3.60 -18.00
CA ALA A 254 -1.41 3.71 -17.47
C ALA A 254 -1.30 3.19 -16.03
N ARG A 255 -2.21 3.60 -15.13
CA ARG A 255 -2.25 3.09 -13.74
C ARG A 255 -2.43 1.57 -13.69
N PHE A 256 -3.25 1.03 -14.58
CA PHE A 256 -3.47 -0.40 -14.68
C PHE A 256 -2.20 -1.16 -15.15
N CYS A 257 -1.51 -0.65 -16.16
CA CYS A 257 -0.20 -1.18 -16.60
C CYS A 257 0.82 -1.13 -15.46
N ASP A 258 0.92 -0.02 -14.72
CA ASP A 258 1.82 0.09 -13.57
C ASP A 258 1.50 -0.94 -12.48
N SER A 259 0.22 -1.22 -12.23
CA SER A 259 -0.22 -2.26 -11.27
C SER A 259 0.18 -3.66 -11.72
N LEU A 260 0.00 -3.98 -13.01
CA LEU A 260 0.44 -5.24 -13.59
C LEU A 260 1.97 -5.40 -13.56
N ALA A 261 2.72 -4.34 -13.89
CA ALA A 261 4.18 -4.34 -13.82
C ALA A 261 4.68 -4.59 -12.39
N LYS A 262 4.04 -3.99 -11.37
CA LYS A 262 4.34 -4.28 -9.96
C LYS A 262 4.09 -5.74 -9.59
N ARG A 263 2.98 -6.34 -10.06
CA ARG A 263 2.68 -7.77 -9.84
C ARG A 263 3.70 -8.68 -10.53
N ARG A 264 4.03 -8.41 -11.79
CA ARG A 264 5.08 -9.12 -12.56
C ARG A 264 6.44 -9.08 -11.85
N ASP A 265 6.82 -7.93 -11.30
CA ASP A 265 8.14 -7.73 -10.70
C ASP A 265 8.22 -8.20 -9.24
N ARG A 266 7.09 -8.41 -8.57
CA ARG A 266 7.02 -8.75 -7.14
C ARG A 266 7.90 -9.97 -6.76
N PRO A 267 7.82 -11.13 -7.46
CA PRO A 267 8.62 -12.30 -7.09
C PRO A 267 10.12 -12.04 -7.15
N SER A 268 10.59 -11.26 -8.14
CA SER A 268 12.01 -10.91 -8.30
C SER A 268 12.52 -10.02 -7.15
N ARG A 269 11.65 -9.19 -6.57
CA ARG A 269 11.98 -8.31 -5.44
C ARG A 269 11.98 -9.06 -4.10
N GLU A 270 11.11 -10.05 -3.96
CA GLU A 270 10.97 -10.87 -2.75
C GLU A 270 11.99 -12.02 -2.70
N LEU A 271 12.41 -12.54 -3.85
CA LEU A 271 13.30 -13.70 -3.97
C LEU A 271 14.59 -13.60 -3.14
N PRO A 272 15.34 -12.48 -3.11
CA PRO A 272 16.56 -12.40 -2.30
C PRO A 272 16.30 -12.64 -0.80
N ARG A 273 15.24 -12.05 -0.25
CA ARG A 273 14.88 -12.21 1.16
C ARG A 273 14.43 -13.63 1.48
N LEU A 274 13.69 -14.26 0.56
CA LEU A 274 13.29 -15.66 0.69
C LEU A 274 14.52 -16.58 0.68
N LEU A 275 15.47 -16.38 -0.24
CA LEU A 275 16.70 -17.18 -0.30
C LEU A 275 17.55 -17.04 0.96
N ASP A 276 17.65 -15.84 1.53
CA ASP A 276 18.37 -15.63 2.78
C ASP A 276 17.72 -16.40 3.95
N ALA A 277 16.38 -16.37 4.02
CA ALA A 277 15.63 -17.11 5.04
C ALA A 277 15.77 -18.63 4.88
N LEU A 278 15.60 -19.15 3.66
CA LEU A 278 15.75 -20.57 3.35
C LEU A 278 17.16 -21.09 3.63
N ARG A 279 18.21 -20.30 3.38
CA ARG A 279 19.61 -20.67 3.66
C ARG A 279 19.97 -20.63 5.14
N ALA A 280 19.22 -19.88 5.95
CA ALA A 280 19.41 -19.80 7.39
C ALA A 280 18.67 -20.94 8.13
N CYS A 281 17.79 -21.66 7.46
CA CYS A 281 17.06 -22.80 8.00
C CYS A 281 17.88 -24.09 7.84
N ASP A 282 18.01 -24.85 8.93
CA ASP A 282 18.74 -26.13 8.94
C ASP A 282 17.92 -27.32 8.37
N ASP A 283 16.72 -27.06 7.82
CA ASP A 283 15.85 -28.10 7.26
C ASP A 283 16.28 -28.50 5.82
N PRO A 284 16.36 -29.81 5.50
CA PRO A 284 16.73 -30.27 4.16
C PRO A 284 15.79 -29.79 3.05
N ARG A 285 14.50 -29.56 3.35
CA ARG A 285 13.52 -29.00 2.40
C ARG A 285 13.86 -27.56 2.06
N ALA A 286 14.36 -26.77 3.01
CA ALA A 286 14.76 -25.39 2.78
C ALA A 286 15.97 -25.30 1.84
N ALA A 287 16.98 -26.16 2.06
CA ALA A 287 18.11 -26.29 1.14
C ALA A 287 17.65 -26.69 -0.27
N ARG A 288 16.73 -27.66 -0.38
CA ARG A 288 16.20 -28.12 -1.66
C ARG A 288 15.36 -27.04 -2.36
N ALA A 289 14.56 -26.27 -1.63
CA ALA A 289 13.81 -25.15 -2.17
C ALA A 289 14.74 -24.06 -2.72
N ALA A 290 15.81 -23.73 -1.98
CA ALA A 290 16.83 -22.77 -2.45
C ALA A 290 17.51 -23.24 -3.75
N GLU A 291 17.87 -24.52 -3.86
CA GLU A 291 18.42 -25.08 -5.09
C GLU A 291 17.45 -24.92 -6.28
N LEU A 292 16.19 -25.31 -6.11
CA LEU A 292 15.16 -25.20 -7.15
C LEU A 292 14.90 -23.75 -7.58
N LEU A 293 14.94 -22.80 -6.63
CA LEU A 293 14.78 -21.37 -6.90
C LEU A 293 15.97 -20.78 -7.67
N THR A 294 17.18 -21.32 -7.50
CA THR A 294 18.39 -20.85 -8.21
C THR A 294 18.76 -21.68 -9.44
N GLY A 295 18.07 -22.80 -9.66
CA GLY A 295 18.36 -23.75 -10.72
C GLY A 295 17.94 -23.28 -12.12
N PRO A 296 18.42 -23.97 -13.17
CA PRO A 296 18.01 -23.71 -14.54
C PRO A 296 16.57 -24.18 -14.78
N GLY A 297 15.63 -23.23 -14.75
CA GLY A 297 14.20 -23.47 -14.93
C GLY A 297 13.45 -23.53 -13.61
N LEU A 298 12.41 -22.70 -13.49
CA LEU A 298 11.59 -22.60 -12.29
C LEU A 298 10.44 -23.60 -12.33
N ASP A 299 10.52 -24.66 -11.52
CA ASP A 299 9.44 -25.64 -11.34
C ASP A 299 8.60 -25.27 -10.10
N LEU A 300 7.53 -24.50 -10.33
CA LEU A 300 6.60 -24.07 -9.28
C LEU A 300 5.87 -25.24 -8.62
N GLU A 301 5.68 -26.35 -9.33
CA GLU A 301 4.94 -27.49 -8.81
C GLU A 301 5.81 -28.35 -7.89
N ALA A 302 7.10 -28.48 -8.21
CA ALA A 302 8.06 -29.07 -7.27
C ALA A 302 8.22 -28.24 -5.99
N LEU A 303 8.25 -26.91 -6.10
CA LEU A 303 8.31 -26.01 -4.94
C LEU A 303 7.04 -26.08 -4.08
N ARG A 304 5.85 -26.19 -4.72
CA ARG A 304 4.57 -26.35 -4.01
C ARG A 304 4.53 -27.63 -3.18
N ARG A 305 4.97 -28.75 -3.76
CA ARG A 305 5.07 -30.03 -3.03
C ARG A 305 6.00 -29.95 -1.81
N LEU A 306 7.07 -29.16 -1.88
CA LEU A 306 7.95 -28.95 -0.72
C LEU A 306 7.26 -28.10 0.36
N ALA A 307 6.60 -27.01 -0.04
CA ALA A 307 5.88 -26.13 0.88
C ALA A 307 4.70 -26.83 1.58
N GLU A 308 4.04 -27.78 0.91
CA GLU A 308 2.94 -28.57 1.47
C GLU A 308 3.41 -29.72 2.37
N ASP A 309 4.72 -30.03 2.39
CA ASP A 309 5.29 -31.08 3.24
C ASP A 309 5.33 -30.62 4.70
N ASP A 310 4.35 -31.06 5.49
CA ASP A 310 4.22 -30.87 6.93
C ASP A 310 4.88 -32.01 7.75
N GLY A 311 5.63 -32.89 7.08
CA GLY A 311 6.31 -34.02 7.68
C GLY A 311 7.46 -33.63 8.62
N PRO A 312 7.94 -34.59 9.42
CA PRO A 312 9.10 -34.36 10.27
C PRO A 312 10.36 -34.15 9.44
N SER A 313 11.22 -33.22 9.86
CA SER A 313 12.50 -32.92 9.19
C SER A 313 13.42 -34.16 9.07
N ASP A 314 13.38 -35.03 10.08
CA ASP A 314 13.99 -36.36 10.07
C ASP A 314 12.99 -37.41 10.56
N ALA A 315 12.48 -38.20 9.61
CA ALA A 315 11.51 -39.27 9.90
C ALA A 315 12.07 -40.37 10.81
N ALA A 316 13.36 -40.68 10.73
CA ALA A 316 14.00 -41.71 11.55
C ALA A 316 14.15 -41.22 13.00
N LEU A 317 14.62 -39.98 13.19
CA LEU A 317 14.71 -39.35 14.51
C LEU A 317 13.33 -39.20 15.15
N HIS A 318 12.31 -38.83 14.38
CA HIS A 318 10.94 -38.68 14.86
C HIS A 318 10.36 -40.01 15.39
N VAL A 319 10.71 -41.16 14.79
CA VAL A 319 10.35 -42.49 15.33
C VAL A 319 11.03 -42.74 16.68
N VAL A 320 12.30 -42.39 16.83
CA VAL A 320 13.03 -42.50 18.11
C VAL A 320 12.39 -41.61 19.18
N MET A 321 12.03 -40.36 18.86
CA MET A 321 11.37 -39.45 19.80
C MET A 321 10.01 -39.99 20.28
N ARG A 322 9.21 -40.58 19.38
CA ARG A 322 7.94 -41.24 19.76
C ARG A 322 8.15 -42.40 20.73
N ARG A 323 9.25 -43.17 20.56
CA ARG A 323 9.63 -44.25 21.47
C ARG A 323 10.14 -43.72 22.81
N LEU A 324 11.00 -42.70 22.79
CA LEU A 324 11.49 -42.03 24.01
C LEU A 324 10.35 -41.49 24.86
N ARG A 325 9.36 -40.79 24.27
CA ARG A 325 8.20 -40.26 25.01
C ARG A 325 7.44 -41.33 25.81
N ARG A 326 7.41 -42.57 25.29
CA ARG A 326 6.73 -43.73 25.89
C ARG A 326 7.64 -44.61 26.73
N LEU A 327 8.92 -44.28 26.85
CA LEU A 327 9.91 -45.06 27.57
C LEU A 327 9.56 -45.15 29.06
N SER A 328 9.57 -46.38 29.58
CA SER A 328 9.42 -46.67 31.01
C SER A 328 10.74 -47.18 31.57
N VAL A 329 11.09 -46.72 32.76
CA VAL A 329 12.24 -47.17 33.57
C VAL A 329 11.74 -47.61 34.95
N PRO A 330 12.46 -48.48 35.67
CA PRO A 330 12.07 -48.93 37.00
C PRO A 330 11.71 -47.76 37.93
N GLU A 331 10.64 -47.93 38.72
CA GLU A 331 10.19 -46.88 39.63
C GLU A 331 11.10 -46.74 40.85
N ARG A 332 11.09 -45.56 41.49
CA ARG A 332 11.89 -45.29 42.69
C ARG A 332 11.65 -46.31 43.78
N VAL A 333 10.37 -46.63 43.99
CA VAL A 333 9.90 -47.48 45.08
C VAL A 333 10.39 -48.89 44.84
N VAL A 334 10.18 -49.42 43.64
CA VAL A 334 10.66 -50.76 43.24
C VAL A 334 12.18 -50.90 43.39
N MET A 335 12.95 -49.90 42.95
CA MET A 335 14.42 -49.95 43.12
C MET A 335 14.82 -49.87 44.60
N ALA A 336 14.16 -49.03 45.40
CA ALA A 336 14.43 -48.93 46.83
C ALA A 336 14.10 -50.22 47.58
N ASP A 337 13.01 -50.88 47.20
CA ASP A 337 12.61 -52.18 47.77
C ASP A 337 13.66 -53.26 47.47
N VAL A 338 14.14 -53.33 46.22
CA VAL A 338 15.22 -54.25 45.83
C VAL A 338 16.53 -53.92 46.53
N VAL A 339 16.90 -52.64 46.67
CA VAL A 339 18.11 -52.21 47.41
C VAL A 339 18.02 -52.63 48.87
N ASN A 340 16.86 -52.44 49.51
CA ASN A 340 16.63 -52.85 50.89
C ASN A 340 16.71 -54.38 51.04
N GLU A 341 16.17 -55.12 50.09
CA GLU A 341 16.21 -56.58 50.10
C GLU A 341 17.63 -57.12 49.89
N LEU A 342 18.40 -56.56 48.95
CA LEU A 342 19.82 -56.89 48.74
C LEU A 342 20.67 -56.61 49.99
N ARG A 343 20.49 -55.43 50.60
CA ARG A 343 21.21 -55.05 51.84
C ARG A 343 20.81 -55.94 53.02
N GLY A 344 19.53 -56.28 53.14
CA GLY A 344 19.02 -57.20 54.15
C GLY A 344 19.60 -58.61 54.00
N ALA A 345 19.57 -59.16 52.78
CA ALA A 345 20.15 -60.47 52.47
C ALA A 345 21.67 -60.50 52.69
N SER A 346 22.38 -59.42 52.33
CA SER A 346 23.82 -59.27 52.58
C SER A 346 24.15 -59.30 54.08
N MET A 347 23.37 -58.59 54.91
CA MET A 347 23.53 -58.60 56.36
C MET A 347 23.28 -60.00 56.94
N GLU A 348 22.22 -60.68 56.51
CA GLU A 348 21.89 -62.04 57.00
C GLU A 348 22.97 -63.05 56.62
N LEU A 349 23.53 -62.97 55.40
CA LEU A 349 24.68 -63.78 55.00
C LEU A 349 25.91 -63.49 55.87
N ALA A 350 26.22 -62.22 56.13
CA ALA A 350 27.35 -61.83 56.98
C ALA A 350 27.19 -62.31 58.43
N MET A 351 25.96 -62.32 58.97
CA MET A 351 25.65 -62.86 60.29
C MET A 351 25.70 -64.40 60.33
N ALA A 352 25.37 -65.06 59.22
CA ALA A 352 25.46 -66.51 59.10
C ALA A 352 26.91 -66.99 58.97
N ALA A 353 27.76 -66.21 58.29
CA ALA A 353 29.13 -66.58 57.95
C ALA A 353 29.95 -67.05 59.16
N GLY A 354 30.59 -68.21 59.03
CA GLY A 354 31.53 -68.74 60.02
C GLY A 354 30.88 -69.30 61.29
N ASN A 355 29.56 -69.32 61.39
CA ASN A 355 28.85 -69.96 62.50
C ASN A 355 28.67 -71.47 62.26
N LYS A 356 28.20 -72.21 63.28
CA LYS A 356 27.99 -73.67 63.19
C LYS A 356 26.95 -74.07 62.14
N GLY A 357 25.95 -73.22 61.89
CA GLY A 357 24.92 -73.45 60.88
C GLY A 357 25.43 -73.26 59.46
N ASP A 358 26.31 -72.29 59.23
CA ASP A 358 26.98 -72.07 57.93
C ASP A 358 27.94 -73.21 57.58
N HIS A 359 28.72 -73.69 58.55
CA HIS A 359 29.50 -74.93 58.36
C HIS A 359 28.59 -76.13 58.04
N ALA A 360 27.47 -76.28 58.76
CA ALA A 360 26.50 -77.34 58.48
C ALA A 360 25.89 -77.22 57.08
N TYR A 361 25.58 -76.01 56.62
CA TYR A 361 25.07 -75.72 55.27
C TYR A 361 26.06 -76.11 54.17
N GLY A 362 27.34 -75.74 54.33
CA GLY A 362 28.39 -76.16 53.39
C GLY A 362 28.53 -77.67 53.30
N VAL A 363 28.49 -78.39 54.44
CA VAL A 363 28.52 -79.86 54.46
C VAL A 363 27.25 -80.47 53.86
N VAL A 364 26.07 -79.89 54.10
CA VAL A 364 24.79 -80.32 53.50
C VAL A 364 24.89 -80.28 51.97
N ARG A 365 25.34 -79.17 51.39
CA ARG A 365 25.51 -79.04 49.94
C ARG A 365 26.47 -80.08 49.36
N LEU A 366 27.65 -80.26 49.98
CA LEU A 366 28.64 -81.24 49.54
C LEU A 366 28.09 -82.67 49.56
N LEU A 367 27.34 -83.02 50.61
CA LEU A 367 26.73 -84.35 50.71
C LEU A 367 25.59 -84.53 49.69
N GLU A 368 24.79 -83.51 49.42
CA GLU A 368 23.72 -83.56 48.42
C GLU A 368 24.28 -83.71 47.01
N GLU A 369 25.26 -82.90 46.62
CA GLU A 369 25.93 -83.00 45.32
C GLU A 369 26.62 -84.36 45.16
N ALA A 370 27.29 -84.87 46.20
CA ALA A 370 27.94 -86.19 46.15
C ALA A 370 26.93 -87.36 46.09
N ILE A 371 25.77 -87.24 46.75
CA ILE A 371 24.68 -88.23 46.63
C ILE A 371 24.08 -88.18 45.22
N GLU A 372 23.84 -87.00 44.67
CA GLU A 372 23.30 -86.83 43.32
C GLU A 372 24.25 -87.39 42.25
N LEU A 373 25.56 -87.16 42.39
CA LEU A 373 26.57 -87.75 41.52
C LEU A 373 26.48 -89.28 41.51
N HIS A 374 26.39 -89.90 42.69
CA HIS A 374 26.23 -91.35 42.80
C HIS A 374 24.91 -91.85 42.20
N GLN A 375 23.81 -91.09 42.36
CA GLN A 375 22.52 -91.45 41.75
C GLN A 375 22.58 -91.44 40.22
N ARG A 376 23.29 -90.47 39.63
CA ARG A 376 23.48 -90.39 38.17
C ARG A 376 24.48 -91.43 37.65
N HIS A 377 25.47 -91.81 38.45
CA HIS A 377 26.52 -92.77 38.09
C HIS A 377 26.70 -93.88 39.15
N PRO A 378 25.76 -94.83 39.28
CA PRO A 378 25.78 -95.82 40.37
C PRO A 378 26.95 -96.80 40.31
N ALA A 379 27.54 -97.01 39.13
CA ALA A 379 28.69 -97.89 38.92
C ALA A 379 30.02 -97.26 39.38
N GLU A 380 30.08 -95.94 39.52
CA GLU A 380 31.26 -95.23 40.00
C GLU A 380 31.21 -95.11 41.52
N THR A 381 32.13 -95.80 42.19
CA THR A 381 32.18 -95.86 43.66
C THR A 381 33.46 -95.27 44.25
N THR A 382 34.35 -94.75 43.41
CA THR A 382 35.58 -94.08 43.81
C THR A 382 35.26 -92.66 44.29
N CYS A 383 35.87 -92.24 45.40
CA CYS A 383 35.73 -90.86 45.88
C CYS A 383 36.51 -89.91 44.96
N PRO A 384 35.89 -88.89 44.36
CA PRO A 384 36.56 -87.99 43.42
C PRO A 384 37.50 -86.97 44.08
N THR A 385 37.53 -86.88 45.41
CA THR A 385 38.39 -85.93 46.14
C THR A 385 39.68 -86.57 46.65
N CYS A 386 39.66 -87.87 46.97
CA CYS A 386 40.80 -88.58 47.53
C CYS A 386 41.11 -89.90 46.81
N ASP A 387 40.53 -90.11 45.62
CA ASP A 387 40.71 -91.26 44.72
C ASP A 387 40.54 -92.65 45.36
N THR A 388 39.89 -92.73 46.53
CA THR A 388 39.78 -93.98 47.28
C THR A 388 38.66 -94.84 46.68
N PRO A 389 38.96 -96.04 46.12
CA PRO A 389 37.95 -96.89 45.46
C PRO A 389 36.92 -97.45 46.44
N GLY A 390 35.67 -97.63 46.01
CA GLY A 390 34.60 -98.24 46.81
C GLY A 390 34.05 -97.39 47.97
N THR A 391 34.52 -96.15 48.12
CA THR A 391 34.15 -95.25 49.21
C THR A 391 32.73 -94.70 49.08
N LEU A 392 32.29 -94.39 47.86
CA LEU A 392 30.95 -93.85 47.55
C LEU A 392 29.97 -94.97 47.16
N GLY A 393 29.93 -96.07 47.93
CA GLY A 393 28.97 -97.16 47.71
C GLY A 393 27.60 -96.94 48.38
N ALA A 394 26.67 -97.88 48.19
CA ALA A 394 25.31 -97.82 48.77
C ALA A 394 25.30 -97.62 50.31
N ASP A 395 26.27 -98.17 51.01
CA ASP A 395 26.42 -98.02 52.46
C ASP A 395 26.82 -96.59 52.87
N TRP A 396 27.65 -95.94 52.05
CA TRP A 396 28.00 -94.53 52.24
C TRP A 396 26.79 -93.64 52.03
N VAL A 397 25.99 -93.88 50.98
CA VAL A 397 24.75 -93.14 50.71
C VAL A 397 23.81 -93.21 51.92
N ARG A 398 23.61 -94.40 52.52
CA ARG A 398 22.76 -94.55 53.72
C ARG A 398 23.28 -93.71 54.90
N ARG A 399 24.59 -93.70 55.15
CA ARG A 399 25.21 -92.89 56.22
C ARG A 399 25.13 -91.39 55.92
N ALA A 400 25.38 -90.99 54.69
CA ALA A 400 25.29 -89.60 54.23
C ALA A 400 23.85 -89.08 54.39
N GLN A 401 22.84 -89.84 53.96
CA GLN A 401 21.42 -89.51 54.15
C GLN A 401 21.03 -89.38 55.63
N ALA A 402 21.54 -90.25 56.51
CA ALA A 402 21.30 -90.16 57.94
C ALA A 402 21.92 -88.88 58.55
N ARG A 403 23.14 -88.54 58.15
CA ARG A 403 23.84 -87.31 58.58
C ARG A 403 23.14 -86.05 58.08
N LEU A 404 22.65 -86.09 56.84
CA LEU A 404 21.91 -85.01 56.20
C LEU A 404 20.63 -84.64 56.98
N ARG A 405 19.90 -85.64 57.52
CA ARG A 405 18.71 -85.38 58.36
C ARG A 405 19.00 -84.54 59.60
N VAL A 406 20.17 -84.72 60.21
CA VAL A 406 20.58 -83.96 61.40
C VAL A 406 21.13 -82.59 61.01
N LEU A 407 22.00 -82.53 60.00
CA LEU A 407 22.64 -81.28 59.58
C LEU A 407 21.65 -80.29 58.96
N ARG A 408 20.58 -80.75 58.28
CA ARG A 408 19.55 -79.85 57.72
C ARG A 408 18.89 -78.97 58.78
N GLN A 409 18.63 -79.49 59.98
CA GLN A 409 18.05 -78.70 61.06
C GLN A 409 19.01 -77.62 61.56
N GLN A 410 20.32 -77.92 61.57
CA GLN A 410 21.37 -76.98 61.97
C GLN A 410 21.67 -75.94 60.88
N ALA A 411 21.58 -76.35 59.61
CA ALA A 411 21.82 -75.52 58.44
C ALA A 411 20.65 -74.59 58.07
N ALA A 412 19.43 -74.84 58.57
CA ALA A 412 18.23 -74.14 58.14
C ALA A 412 18.32 -72.60 58.16
N PRO A 413 18.89 -71.93 59.19
CA PRO A 413 19.05 -70.48 59.16
C PRO A 413 20.04 -69.98 58.09
N ALA A 414 21.15 -70.71 57.90
CA ALA A 414 22.15 -70.36 56.88
C ALA A 414 21.64 -70.66 55.46
N ALA A 415 20.89 -71.75 55.27
CA ALA A 415 20.23 -72.08 54.01
C ALA A 415 19.22 -71.00 53.61
N ALA A 416 18.35 -70.57 54.54
CA ALA A 416 17.40 -69.50 54.30
C ALA A 416 18.08 -68.17 53.92
N ALA A 417 19.21 -67.82 54.55
CA ALA A 417 19.98 -66.63 54.21
C ALA A 417 20.57 -66.71 52.78
N HIS A 418 21.06 -67.89 52.37
CA HIS A 418 21.56 -68.11 51.00
C HIS A 418 20.44 -68.10 49.96
N GLU A 419 19.30 -68.73 50.23
CA GLU A 419 18.12 -68.70 49.36
C GLU A 419 17.60 -67.26 49.18
N ARG A 420 17.53 -66.49 50.27
CA ARG A 420 17.14 -65.08 50.23
C ARG A 420 18.11 -64.25 49.41
N ALA A 421 19.41 -64.49 49.55
CA ALA A 421 20.44 -63.80 48.77
C ALA A 421 20.34 -64.09 47.26
N GLU A 422 20.12 -65.35 46.86
CA GLU A 422 19.89 -65.68 45.44
C GLU A 422 18.60 -65.05 44.93
N ALA A 423 17.51 -65.11 45.70
CA ALA A 423 16.24 -64.46 45.34
C ALA A 423 16.39 -62.94 45.18
N ALA A 424 17.15 -62.28 46.05
CA ALA A 424 17.43 -60.85 45.97
C ALA A 424 18.28 -60.50 44.73
N ARG A 425 19.27 -61.34 44.38
CA ARG A 425 20.05 -61.19 43.13
C ARG A 425 19.17 -61.30 41.90
N ASP A 426 18.26 -62.27 41.87
CA ASP A 426 17.38 -62.48 40.73
C ASP A 426 16.37 -61.34 40.57
N GLN A 427 15.84 -60.81 41.68
CA GLN A 427 15.02 -59.60 41.66
C GLN A 427 15.78 -58.39 41.10
N ALA A 428 17.04 -58.20 41.49
CA ALA A 428 17.88 -57.12 40.98
C ALA A 428 18.20 -57.29 39.49
N ARG A 429 18.57 -58.51 39.06
CA ARG A 429 18.84 -58.83 37.65
C ARG A 429 17.60 -58.61 36.77
N PHE A 430 16.41 -58.87 37.28
CA PHE A 430 15.17 -58.57 36.56
C PHE A 430 14.98 -57.08 36.26
N LEU A 431 15.49 -56.18 37.13
CA LEU A 431 15.45 -54.73 36.88
C LEU A 431 16.52 -54.25 35.88
N LEU A 432 17.63 -55.00 35.74
CA LEU A 432 18.79 -54.65 34.93
C LEU A 432 18.58 -55.03 33.45
N ALA A 433 17.52 -54.49 32.86
CA ALA A 433 17.12 -54.75 31.48
C ALA A 433 18.18 -54.26 30.47
N PRO A 434 18.40 -55.01 29.37
CA PRO A 434 19.39 -54.63 28.36
C PRO A 434 19.00 -53.36 27.62
N THR A 435 20.00 -52.68 27.06
CA THR A 435 19.81 -51.44 26.32
C THR A 435 18.95 -51.66 25.07
N PRO A 436 17.86 -50.89 24.86
CA PRO A 436 17.01 -51.06 23.68
C PRO A 436 17.77 -50.76 22.37
N SER A 437 17.63 -51.62 21.36
CA SER A 437 18.38 -51.51 20.08
C SER A 437 18.08 -50.27 19.24
N TRP A 438 16.99 -49.56 19.54
CA TRP A 438 16.59 -48.32 18.86
C TRP A 438 17.13 -47.06 19.55
N LEU A 439 17.69 -47.19 20.76
CA LEU A 439 18.25 -46.09 21.50
C LEU A 439 19.67 -45.81 20.97
N PRO A 440 20.01 -44.56 20.58
CA PRO A 440 21.36 -44.24 20.13
C PRO A 440 22.39 -44.51 21.24
N PRO A 441 23.42 -45.32 20.99
CA PRO A 441 24.38 -45.73 22.03
C PRO A 441 25.19 -44.56 22.57
N ASP A 442 25.48 -43.57 21.72
CA ASP A 442 26.26 -42.37 22.08
C ASP A 442 25.41 -41.29 22.78
N SER A 443 24.10 -41.48 22.93
CA SER A 443 23.26 -40.55 23.68
C SER A 443 23.53 -40.63 25.18
N GLU A 444 23.30 -39.54 25.91
CA GLU A 444 23.44 -39.51 27.38
C GLU A 444 22.65 -40.67 28.04
N LEU A 445 21.41 -40.89 27.58
CA LEU A 445 20.59 -42.00 28.07
C LEU A 445 21.16 -43.37 27.67
N GLY A 446 21.69 -43.52 26.45
CA GLY A 446 22.31 -44.76 25.97
C GLY A 446 23.52 -45.16 26.82
N LEU A 447 24.39 -44.20 27.13
CA LEU A 447 25.57 -44.42 27.98
C LEU A 447 25.18 -44.80 29.41
N VAL A 448 24.20 -44.12 30.01
CA VAL A 448 23.71 -44.42 31.36
C VAL A 448 23.00 -45.77 31.41
N TRP A 449 22.29 -46.16 30.34
CA TRP A 449 21.63 -47.47 30.24
C TRP A 449 22.64 -48.61 30.10
N ALA A 450 23.71 -48.42 29.34
CA ALA A 450 24.80 -49.39 29.25
C ALA A 450 25.49 -49.59 30.61
N LEU A 451 25.65 -48.52 31.39
CA LEU A 451 26.10 -48.61 32.78
C LEU A 451 25.08 -49.32 33.67
N TRP A 452 23.78 -49.11 33.48
CA TRP A 452 22.75 -49.85 34.22
C TRP A 452 22.87 -51.36 33.96
N GLU A 453 22.94 -51.74 32.69
CA GLU A 453 23.04 -53.13 32.23
C GLU A 453 24.28 -53.87 32.77
N SER A 454 25.42 -53.18 32.94
CA SER A 454 26.64 -53.80 33.45
C SER A 454 26.50 -54.38 34.87
N GLY A 455 25.54 -53.87 35.65
CA GLY A 455 25.20 -54.36 36.98
C GLY A 455 24.83 -55.84 37.02
N ALA A 456 24.38 -56.43 35.90
CA ALA A 456 24.01 -57.84 35.82
C ALA A 456 25.21 -58.77 36.07
N THR A 457 26.43 -58.26 35.93
CA THR A 457 27.69 -58.99 36.17
C THR A 457 28.18 -58.91 37.62
N ILE A 458 27.58 -58.05 38.45
CA ILE A 458 27.99 -57.88 39.85
C ILE A 458 27.47 -59.05 40.69
N THR A 459 28.38 -59.71 41.42
CA THR A 459 28.06 -60.88 42.26
C THR A 459 27.88 -60.53 43.74
N ASP A 460 28.56 -59.48 44.21
CA ASP A 460 28.44 -58.99 45.58
C ASP A 460 27.11 -58.24 45.77
N LEU A 461 26.41 -58.54 46.87
CA LEU A 461 25.08 -57.98 47.13
C LEU A 461 25.14 -56.50 47.51
N GLY A 462 26.19 -56.07 48.21
CA GLY A 462 26.38 -54.68 48.60
C GLY A 462 26.70 -53.81 47.40
N GLU A 463 27.66 -54.23 46.59
CA GLU A 463 28.02 -53.57 45.33
C GLU A 463 26.82 -53.50 44.37
N LEU A 464 26.03 -54.58 44.27
CA LEU A 464 24.82 -54.61 43.45
C LEU A 464 23.75 -53.66 43.97
N ALA A 465 23.58 -53.55 45.30
CA ALA A 465 22.66 -52.59 45.90
C ALA A 465 23.08 -51.14 45.62
N ASP A 466 24.37 -50.83 45.77
CA ASP A 466 24.90 -49.48 45.51
C ASP A 466 24.83 -49.11 44.03
N HIS A 467 25.01 -50.08 43.13
CA HIS A 467 24.79 -49.93 41.70
C HIS A 467 23.34 -49.62 41.37
N VAL A 468 22.40 -50.42 41.89
CA VAL A 468 20.95 -50.23 41.70
C VAL A 468 20.51 -48.86 42.21
N GLU A 469 21.03 -48.42 43.36
CA GLU A 469 20.70 -47.12 43.94
C GLU A 469 21.29 -45.95 43.13
N THR A 470 22.57 -46.01 42.81
CA THR A 470 23.31 -44.88 42.20
C THR A 470 23.03 -44.76 40.71
N VAL A 471 23.24 -45.85 39.96
CA VAL A 471 23.04 -45.86 38.51
C VAL A 471 21.55 -45.81 38.18
N GLY A 472 20.70 -46.45 38.99
CA GLY A 472 19.24 -46.38 38.81
C GLY A 472 18.68 -44.96 38.98
N LYS A 473 19.24 -44.18 39.91
CA LYS A 473 18.92 -42.74 40.03
C LYS A 473 19.30 -41.96 38.78
N SER A 474 20.53 -42.17 38.27
CA SER A 474 21.01 -41.51 37.04
C SER A 474 20.19 -41.92 35.82
N LEU A 475 19.85 -43.21 35.69
CA LEU A 475 19.02 -43.74 34.61
C LEU A 475 17.66 -43.06 34.57
N ARG A 476 17.01 -42.90 35.73
CA ARG A 476 15.72 -42.21 35.81
C ARG A 476 15.81 -40.73 35.46
N ALA A 477 16.86 -40.05 35.91
CA ALA A 477 17.08 -38.64 35.57
C ALA A 477 17.27 -38.47 34.04
N ALA A 478 18.15 -39.27 33.44
CA ALA A 478 18.39 -39.26 32.00
C ALA A 478 17.13 -39.61 31.19
N ALA A 479 16.37 -40.61 31.64
CA ALA A 479 15.13 -41.02 30.96
C ALA A 479 14.04 -39.94 31.05
N LEU A 480 13.91 -39.25 32.19
CA LEU A 480 12.97 -38.13 32.33
C LEU A 480 13.38 -36.93 31.45
N SER A 481 14.68 -36.63 31.40
CA SER A 481 15.23 -35.59 30.52
C SER A 481 14.92 -35.91 29.05
N ALA A 482 15.31 -37.11 28.59
CA ALA A 482 15.07 -37.55 27.22
C ALA A 482 13.57 -37.59 26.85
N ARG A 483 12.69 -37.95 27.80
CA ARG A 483 11.23 -37.91 27.59
C ARG A 483 10.71 -36.49 27.40
N ARG A 484 11.21 -35.54 28.18
CA ARG A 484 10.84 -34.13 28.08
C ARG A 484 11.33 -33.54 26.75
N ASP A 485 12.60 -33.73 26.44
CA ASP A 485 13.23 -33.32 25.19
C ASP A 485 12.52 -33.88 23.96
N ALA A 486 12.11 -35.16 24.02
CA ALA A 486 11.34 -35.79 22.96
C ALA A 486 9.91 -35.24 22.88
N ALA A 487 9.28 -34.88 24.01
CA ALA A 487 7.95 -34.27 24.01
C ALA A 487 7.99 -32.87 23.37
N GLU A 488 8.95 -32.02 23.77
CA GLU A 488 9.13 -30.68 23.22
C GLU A 488 9.40 -30.73 21.70
N ARG A 489 10.29 -31.62 21.22
CA ARG A 489 10.54 -31.80 19.77
C ARG A 489 9.38 -32.43 18.99
N LEU A 490 8.45 -33.12 19.65
CA LEU A 490 7.25 -33.68 19.00
C LEU A 490 6.12 -32.64 18.90
N GLU A 491 6.19 -31.51 19.61
CA GLU A 491 5.23 -30.41 19.50
C GLU A 491 5.46 -29.57 18.23
N ASP A 492 6.71 -29.42 17.78
CA ASP A 492 7.06 -28.92 16.46
C ASP A 492 7.83 -29.99 15.65
N PRO A 493 7.11 -30.91 14.98
CA PRO A 493 7.74 -31.94 14.16
C PRO A 493 8.55 -31.36 12.99
N THR A 494 8.21 -30.15 12.54
CA THR A 494 8.78 -29.52 11.35
C THR A 494 10.13 -28.87 11.62
N GLY A 495 10.49 -28.63 12.88
CA GLY A 495 11.77 -28.07 13.27
C GLY A 495 12.02 -26.67 12.71
N GLY A 496 10.97 -25.83 12.65
CA GLY A 496 11.03 -24.48 12.08
C GLY A 496 10.76 -24.37 10.57
N TRP A 497 10.55 -25.49 9.85
CA TRP A 497 10.19 -25.45 8.43
C TRP A 497 8.84 -24.78 8.16
N ALA A 498 7.86 -24.92 9.07
CA ALA A 498 6.50 -24.43 8.83
C ALA A 498 6.42 -22.93 8.47
N GLU A 499 7.20 -22.07 9.13
CA GLU A 499 7.23 -20.63 8.83
C GLU A 499 7.83 -20.35 7.45
N GLU A 500 8.91 -21.05 7.10
CA GLU A 500 9.56 -20.89 5.80
C GLU A 500 8.75 -21.51 4.66
N ALA A 501 7.98 -22.57 4.95
CA ALA A 501 7.02 -23.16 4.03
C ALA A 501 5.89 -22.19 3.67
N GLU A 502 5.36 -21.44 4.65
CA GLU A 502 4.35 -20.39 4.41
C GLU A 502 4.92 -19.25 3.55
N ARG A 503 6.14 -18.81 3.85
CA ARG A 503 6.83 -17.79 3.04
C ARG A 503 7.08 -18.27 1.61
N LEU A 504 7.50 -19.53 1.44
CA LEU A 504 7.68 -20.15 0.14
C LEU A 504 6.34 -20.25 -0.62
N ALA A 505 5.26 -20.68 0.04
CA ALA A 505 3.92 -20.75 -0.54
C ALA A 505 3.44 -19.37 -1.04
N SER A 506 3.57 -18.33 -0.20
CA SER A 506 3.25 -16.95 -0.60
C SER A 506 4.07 -16.49 -1.81
N TRP A 507 5.34 -16.89 -1.91
CA TRP A 507 6.17 -16.55 -3.06
C TRP A 507 5.75 -17.32 -4.32
N ILE A 508 5.37 -18.59 -4.20
CA ILE A 508 4.86 -19.42 -5.31
C ILE A 508 3.59 -18.80 -5.89
N ASP A 509 2.66 -18.36 -5.05
CA ASP A 509 1.43 -17.69 -5.49
C ASP A 509 1.75 -16.37 -6.21
N ALA A 510 2.67 -15.56 -5.65
CA ALA A 510 3.13 -14.34 -6.32
C ALA A 510 3.81 -14.64 -7.66
N ALA A 511 4.57 -15.73 -7.78
CA ALA A 511 5.21 -16.17 -9.02
C ALA A 511 4.19 -16.64 -10.07
N GLY A 512 3.14 -17.35 -9.64
CA GLY A 512 2.01 -17.71 -10.50
C GLY A 512 1.25 -16.48 -11.02
N ASP A 513 0.93 -15.54 -10.12
CA ASP A 513 0.30 -14.27 -10.48
C ASP A 513 1.15 -13.44 -11.45
N ALA A 514 2.48 -13.43 -11.27
CA ALA A 514 3.40 -12.71 -12.14
C ALA A 514 3.40 -13.22 -13.59
N LEU A 515 3.21 -14.53 -13.80
CA LEU A 515 3.08 -15.11 -15.13
C LEU A 515 1.81 -14.61 -15.83
N GLY A 516 0.65 -14.68 -15.18
CA GLY A 516 -0.60 -14.15 -15.74
C GLY A 516 -0.56 -12.63 -15.95
N ALA A 517 0.08 -11.90 -15.05
CA ALA A 517 0.26 -10.45 -15.16
C ALA A 517 1.15 -10.07 -16.35
N ARG A 518 2.17 -10.86 -16.68
CA ARG A 518 3.09 -10.58 -17.81
C ARG A 518 2.36 -10.58 -19.15
N ASP A 519 1.54 -11.59 -19.41
CA ASP A 519 0.83 -11.71 -20.69
C ASP A 519 -0.22 -10.61 -20.84
N THR A 520 -0.94 -10.34 -19.75
CA THR A 520 -1.92 -9.24 -19.68
C THR A 520 -1.26 -7.87 -19.87
N LEU A 521 -0.07 -7.67 -19.27
CA LEU A 521 0.67 -6.40 -19.35
C LEU A 521 1.09 -6.10 -20.78
N ALA A 522 1.58 -7.09 -21.54
CA ALA A 522 2.01 -6.89 -22.91
C ALA A 522 0.88 -6.35 -23.82
N GLU A 523 -0.33 -6.91 -23.70
CA GLU A 523 -1.50 -6.40 -24.43
C GLU A 523 -1.93 -5.01 -23.96
N ALA A 524 -1.94 -4.76 -22.65
CA ALA A 524 -2.34 -3.49 -22.08
C ALA A 524 -1.35 -2.35 -22.41
N GLU A 525 -0.05 -2.62 -22.44
CA GLU A 525 0.99 -1.67 -22.85
C GLU A 525 0.88 -1.31 -24.34
N ALA A 526 0.56 -2.28 -25.19
CA ALA A 526 0.28 -2.04 -26.61
C ALA A 526 -0.97 -1.14 -26.77
N ALA A 527 -2.03 -1.39 -26.00
CA ALA A 527 -3.23 -0.56 -25.98
C ALA A 527 -2.93 0.87 -25.49
N LEU A 528 -2.12 1.01 -24.43
CA LEU A 528 -1.71 2.30 -23.90
C LEU A 528 -0.88 3.10 -24.91
N THR A 529 0.02 2.43 -25.62
CA THR A 529 0.85 3.06 -26.66
C THR A 529 -0.02 3.59 -27.79
N TRP A 530 -0.96 2.79 -28.28
CA TRP A 530 -1.89 3.20 -29.32
C TRP A 530 -2.79 4.36 -28.86
N LEU A 531 -3.42 4.24 -27.68
CA LEU A 531 -4.32 5.26 -27.15
C LEU A 531 -3.61 6.59 -26.95
N ALA A 532 -2.37 6.55 -26.45
CA ALA A 532 -1.57 7.75 -26.27
C ALA A 532 -1.19 8.45 -27.58
N GLU A 533 -0.92 7.69 -28.63
CA GLU A 533 -0.64 8.27 -29.95
C GLU A 533 -1.88 8.92 -30.54
N GLN A 534 -3.05 8.28 -30.43
CA GLN A 534 -4.32 8.89 -30.84
C GLN A 534 -4.65 10.14 -30.00
N ALA A 535 -4.38 10.09 -28.70
CA ALA A 535 -4.56 11.24 -27.82
C ALA A 535 -3.65 12.40 -28.18
N ARG A 536 -2.42 12.13 -28.62
CA ARG A 536 -1.50 13.15 -29.13
C ARG A 536 -2.06 13.80 -30.40
N LEU A 537 -2.46 13.01 -31.39
CA LEU A 537 -3.01 13.52 -32.65
C LEU A 537 -4.25 14.40 -32.43
N LEU A 538 -5.18 13.96 -31.58
CA LEU A 538 -6.40 14.71 -31.31
C LEU A 538 -6.13 15.99 -30.48
N ARG A 539 -5.17 15.93 -29.55
CA ARG A 539 -4.70 17.14 -28.83
C ARG A 539 -4.15 18.15 -29.82
N ASP A 540 -3.28 17.74 -30.74
CA ASP A 540 -2.67 18.61 -31.73
C ASP A 540 -3.72 19.22 -32.66
N GLU A 541 -4.68 18.42 -33.15
CA GLU A 541 -5.79 18.87 -34.00
C GLU A 541 -6.66 19.94 -33.32
N ARG A 542 -7.12 19.68 -32.09
CA ARG A 542 -8.02 20.61 -31.37
C ARG A 542 -7.30 21.83 -30.82
N LEU A 543 -6.03 21.72 -30.46
CA LEU A 543 -5.23 22.83 -29.96
C LEU A 543 -4.85 23.81 -31.07
N GLY A 544 -4.70 23.35 -32.32
CA GLY A 544 -4.25 24.14 -33.47
C GLY A 544 -4.93 25.51 -33.61
N PRO A 545 -6.28 25.61 -33.62
CA PRO A 545 -6.98 26.89 -33.71
C PRO A 545 -6.70 27.85 -32.55
N VAL A 546 -6.61 27.33 -31.32
CA VAL A 546 -6.30 28.13 -30.13
C VAL A 546 -4.84 28.59 -30.16
N ALA A 547 -3.92 27.73 -30.61
CA ALA A 547 -2.51 28.05 -30.78
C ALA A 547 -2.31 29.14 -31.84
N GLY A 548 -2.99 29.06 -32.98
CA GLY A 548 -2.93 30.10 -34.02
C GLY A 548 -3.47 31.45 -33.54
N GLN A 549 -4.54 31.47 -32.74
CA GLN A 549 -5.02 32.70 -32.11
C GLN A 549 -4.03 33.26 -31.08
N ALA A 550 -3.40 32.40 -30.29
CA ALA A 550 -2.37 32.80 -29.34
C ALA A 550 -1.14 33.39 -30.05
N GLU A 551 -0.72 32.82 -31.19
CA GLU A 551 0.33 33.37 -32.05
C GLU A 551 -0.01 34.76 -32.58
N GLN A 552 -1.24 34.97 -33.06
CA GLN A 552 -1.69 36.28 -33.53
C GLN A 552 -1.73 37.33 -32.42
N VAL A 553 -2.13 36.94 -31.20
CA VAL A 553 -2.10 37.84 -30.05
C VAL A 553 -0.65 38.12 -29.64
N TRP A 554 0.21 37.11 -29.58
CA TRP A 554 1.64 37.26 -29.30
C TRP A 554 2.32 38.22 -30.28
N PHE A 555 2.07 38.06 -31.57
CA PHE A 555 2.63 38.93 -32.62
C PHE A 555 2.30 40.42 -32.40
N ARG A 556 1.12 40.72 -31.84
CA ARG A 556 0.69 42.08 -31.51
C ARG A 556 1.25 42.61 -30.19
N LEU A 557 1.66 41.73 -29.28
CA LEU A 557 2.15 42.09 -27.94
C LEU A 557 3.67 42.11 -27.83
N ARG A 558 4.40 41.37 -28.67
CA ARG A 558 5.85 41.24 -28.53
C ARG A 558 6.59 42.58 -28.67
N GLN A 559 7.54 42.82 -27.79
CA GLN A 559 8.48 43.94 -27.85
C GLN A 559 9.55 43.68 -28.90
N GLU A 560 10.16 42.50 -28.80
CA GLU A 560 11.28 42.10 -29.63
C GLU A 560 10.80 41.32 -30.86
N ARG A 561 10.95 41.93 -32.05
CA ARG A 561 10.52 41.33 -33.34
C ARG A 561 11.27 40.04 -33.70
N HIS A 562 12.32 39.69 -32.97
CA HIS A 562 13.14 38.52 -33.22
C HIS A 562 12.70 37.30 -32.40
N ILE A 563 11.75 37.46 -31.49
CA ILE A 563 11.14 36.36 -30.74
C ILE A 563 9.78 36.00 -31.36
N ASP A 564 9.71 34.81 -31.95
CA ASP A 564 8.52 34.26 -32.59
C ASP A 564 7.96 33.07 -31.79
N LEU A 565 6.63 33.01 -31.67
CA LEU A 565 5.91 31.85 -31.17
C LEU A 565 5.58 30.95 -32.37
N ARG A 566 6.24 29.79 -32.49
CA ARG A 566 6.00 28.87 -33.63
C ARG A 566 4.91 27.84 -33.37
N GLY A 567 4.62 27.56 -32.11
CA GLY A 567 3.66 26.52 -31.77
C GLY A 567 3.45 26.36 -30.27
N MET A 568 2.37 25.66 -29.94
CA MET A 568 2.03 25.27 -28.59
C MET A 568 1.60 23.80 -28.63
N ARG A 569 2.12 22.98 -27.71
CA ARG A 569 1.87 21.53 -27.65
C ARG A 569 1.51 21.10 -26.22
N LEU A 570 0.58 20.16 -26.09
CA LEU A 570 0.23 19.53 -24.82
C LEU A 570 1.02 18.24 -24.64
N ILE A 571 2.09 18.28 -23.83
CA ILE A 571 3.03 17.16 -23.67
C ILE A 571 3.02 16.58 -22.26
N GLY A 572 3.59 15.38 -22.13
CA GLY A 572 3.69 14.66 -20.86
C GLY A 572 2.37 14.05 -20.38
N ARG A 573 2.46 13.26 -19.31
CA ARG A 573 1.32 12.59 -18.65
C ARG A 573 1.47 12.67 -17.14
N GLY A 574 0.37 12.49 -16.42
CA GLY A 574 0.38 12.47 -14.95
C GLY A 574 1.05 13.72 -14.36
N ALA A 575 1.97 13.54 -13.42
CA ALA A 575 2.68 14.66 -12.77
C ALA A 575 3.64 15.44 -13.71
N ARG A 576 4.02 14.88 -14.86
CA ARG A 576 4.94 15.52 -15.82
C ARG A 576 4.22 16.29 -16.94
N ARG A 577 2.89 16.38 -16.91
CA ARG A 577 2.10 17.05 -17.96
C ARG A 577 2.35 18.55 -17.96
N ARG A 578 2.50 19.12 -19.15
CA ARG A 578 2.79 20.54 -19.36
C ARG A 578 2.36 21.04 -20.72
N VAL A 579 2.10 22.34 -20.78
CA VAL A 579 2.08 23.07 -22.05
C VAL A 579 3.53 23.38 -22.42
N GLU A 580 3.95 22.87 -23.57
CA GLU A 580 5.22 23.25 -24.19
C GLU A 580 4.93 24.33 -25.23
N VAL A 581 5.72 25.39 -25.16
CA VAL A 581 5.58 26.56 -26.02
C VAL A 581 6.87 26.68 -26.82
N ASP A 582 6.77 26.51 -28.13
CA ASP A 582 7.89 26.55 -29.06
C ASP A 582 8.17 28.00 -29.43
N VAL A 583 9.28 28.55 -28.92
CA VAL A 583 9.73 29.93 -29.17
C VAL A 583 11.03 29.88 -29.97
N THR A 584 11.17 30.76 -30.97
CA THR A 584 12.42 30.90 -31.74
C THR A 584 12.97 32.30 -31.63
N VAL A 585 14.31 32.40 -31.50
CA VAL A 585 15.07 33.65 -31.40
C VAL A 585 15.92 33.79 -32.66
N ASP A 586 15.80 34.91 -33.38
CA ASP A 586 16.54 35.20 -34.62
C ASP A 586 16.43 34.11 -35.72
N GLY A 587 15.29 33.40 -35.75
CA GLY A 587 15.07 32.30 -36.70
C GLY A 587 15.90 31.03 -36.44
N VAL A 588 16.78 31.05 -35.44
CA VAL A 588 17.52 29.87 -34.96
C VAL A 588 16.61 29.14 -33.96
N GLY A 589 16.12 27.97 -34.36
CA GLY A 589 15.25 27.15 -33.52
C GLY A 589 16.06 26.38 -32.49
N ASP A 590 16.28 26.96 -31.31
CA ASP A 590 16.78 26.19 -30.18
C ASP A 590 15.58 25.58 -29.44
N GLN A 591 15.50 24.25 -29.41
CA GLN A 591 14.37 23.49 -28.82
C GLN A 591 14.44 23.47 -27.28
N THR A 592 14.64 24.62 -26.66
CA THR A 592 14.70 24.74 -25.20
C THR A 592 13.53 25.57 -24.66
N SER A 593 12.95 25.08 -23.55
CA SER A 593 11.77 25.63 -22.90
C SER A 593 11.89 27.15 -22.70
N ALA A 594 10.93 27.89 -23.24
CA ALA A 594 10.85 29.36 -23.29
C ALA A 594 11.10 30.18 -22.01
N PRO A 595 10.86 29.73 -20.75
CA PRO A 595 10.87 30.64 -19.61
C PRO A 595 12.22 31.30 -19.29
N GLY A 596 13.33 30.69 -19.69
CA GLY A 596 14.68 31.19 -19.35
C GLY A 596 15.19 32.32 -20.24
N LEU A 597 14.54 32.56 -21.39
CA LEU A 597 14.99 33.51 -22.42
C LEU A 597 14.13 34.78 -22.50
N LEU A 598 12.94 34.77 -21.89
CA LEU A 598 11.98 35.88 -21.96
C LEU A 598 12.19 36.86 -20.79
N SER A 599 12.09 38.16 -21.08
CA SER A 599 11.95 39.19 -20.05
C SER A 599 10.63 39.05 -19.28
N GLN A 600 10.51 39.70 -18.11
CA GLN A 600 9.27 39.66 -17.32
C GLN A 600 8.06 40.22 -18.08
N GLY A 601 8.26 41.22 -18.94
CA GLY A 601 7.19 41.81 -19.77
C GLY A 601 6.75 40.90 -20.92
N GLU A 602 7.71 40.27 -21.59
CA GLU A 602 7.42 39.28 -22.65
C GLU A 602 6.75 38.03 -22.10
N PHE A 603 7.19 37.59 -20.92
CA PHE A 603 6.54 36.51 -20.22
C PHE A 603 5.05 36.81 -19.96
N GLN A 604 4.75 38.03 -19.49
CA GLN A 604 3.39 38.49 -19.26
C GLN A 604 2.57 38.56 -20.57
N ALA A 605 3.19 39.04 -21.65
CA ALA A 605 2.58 39.07 -22.97
C ALA A 605 2.24 37.65 -23.48
N LEU A 606 3.08 36.66 -23.21
CA LEU A 606 2.85 35.26 -23.58
C LEU A 606 1.69 34.66 -22.79
N ALA A 607 1.61 34.94 -21.48
CA ALA A 607 0.51 34.47 -20.66
C ALA A 607 -0.85 35.05 -21.13
N LEU A 608 -0.87 36.33 -21.52
CA LEU A 608 -2.07 36.97 -22.09
C LEU A 608 -2.42 36.42 -23.46
N SER A 609 -1.42 36.11 -24.30
CA SER A 609 -1.66 35.55 -25.63
C SER A 609 -2.31 34.17 -25.57
N ILE A 610 -1.99 33.35 -24.56
CA ILE A 610 -2.64 32.05 -24.34
C ILE A 610 -4.02 32.21 -23.68
N CYS A 611 -4.17 33.16 -22.75
CA CYS A 611 -5.40 33.30 -21.95
C CYS A 611 -6.54 34.02 -22.67
N LEU A 612 -6.26 35.07 -23.44
CA LEU A 612 -7.31 35.88 -24.09
C LEU A 612 -8.13 35.09 -25.14
N PRO A 613 -7.53 34.29 -26.04
CA PRO A 613 -8.25 33.47 -27.00
C PRO A 613 -9.28 32.52 -26.37
N ARG A 614 -9.01 32.02 -25.16
CA ARG A 614 -9.93 31.11 -24.42
C ARG A 614 -11.29 31.74 -24.17
N THR A 615 -11.34 33.07 -24.05
CA THR A 615 -12.62 33.79 -23.89
C THR A 615 -13.48 33.77 -25.14
N LEU A 616 -12.89 33.60 -26.32
CA LEU A 616 -13.60 33.65 -27.60
C LEU A 616 -14.13 32.29 -28.05
N VAL A 617 -13.75 31.21 -27.36
CA VAL A 617 -14.15 29.84 -27.69
C VAL A 617 -15.67 29.65 -27.63
N ASP A 618 -16.19 28.87 -28.56
CA ASP A 618 -17.61 28.51 -28.63
C ASP A 618 -18.04 27.70 -27.41
N GLY A 619 -19.31 27.87 -27.01
CA GLY A 619 -19.85 27.24 -25.81
C GLY A 619 -19.49 27.94 -24.49
N ASN A 620 -18.61 28.94 -24.48
CA ASN A 620 -18.30 29.70 -23.26
C ASN A 620 -19.52 30.53 -22.79
N PRO A 621 -20.13 30.21 -21.62
CA PRO A 621 -21.31 30.90 -21.11
C PRO A 621 -20.99 32.28 -20.54
N PHE A 622 -19.72 32.58 -20.23
CA PHE A 622 -19.33 33.87 -19.70
C PHE A 622 -19.10 34.84 -20.86
N GLY A 623 -20.06 35.75 -21.02
CA GLY A 623 -19.95 36.88 -21.93
C GLY A 623 -18.96 37.94 -21.46
N PHE A 624 -18.38 37.80 -20.26
CA PHE A 624 -17.47 38.75 -19.65
C PHE A 624 -16.11 38.15 -19.28
N LEU A 625 -15.09 39.00 -19.16
CA LEU A 625 -13.77 38.71 -18.60
C LEU A 625 -13.31 39.91 -17.74
N VAL A 626 -12.89 39.63 -16.51
CA VAL A 626 -12.29 40.62 -15.61
C VAL A 626 -10.77 40.43 -15.60
N LEU A 627 -10.03 41.48 -15.93
CA LEU A 627 -8.56 41.51 -15.88
C LEU A 627 -8.10 42.42 -14.73
N ASP A 628 -7.28 41.90 -13.83
CA ASP A 628 -6.64 42.68 -12.76
C ASP A 628 -5.16 42.92 -13.07
N ASP A 629 -4.89 44.16 -13.45
CA ASP A 629 -3.57 44.75 -13.73
C ASP A 629 -2.75 44.03 -14.82
N PRO A 630 -3.25 43.97 -16.06
CA PRO A 630 -2.60 43.21 -17.14
C PRO A 630 -1.30 43.84 -17.66
N VAL A 631 -0.97 45.09 -17.26
CA VAL A 631 0.09 45.93 -17.85
C VAL A 631 1.44 45.84 -17.12
N GLN A 632 1.54 45.01 -16.07
CA GLN A 632 2.76 44.95 -15.26
C GLN A 632 3.98 44.49 -16.06
N ALA A 633 5.12 45.15 -15.80
CA ALA A 633 6.41 44.90 -16.45
C ALA A 633 6.42 45.06 -17.99
N MET A 634 5.41 45.70 -18.58
CA MET A 634 5.34 45.97 -20.02
C MET A 634 5.93 47.34 -20.38
N ASP A 635 6.58 47.44 -21.53
CA ASP A 635 6.97 48.71 -22.15
C ASP A 635 5.79 49.38 -22.86
N THR A 636 6.00 50.60 -23.38
CA THR A 636 4.93 51.39 -24.00
C THR A 636 4.39 50.75 -25.29
N GLU A 637 5.22 50.14 -26.11
CA GLU A 637 4.80 49.48 -27.36
C GLU A 637 3.92 48.26 -27.07
N THR A 638 4.28 47.44 -26.08
CA THR A 638 3.45 46.33 -25.60
C THR A 638 2.11 46.82 -25.08
N VAL A 639 2.09 47.94 -24.32
CA VAL A 639 0.84 48.51 -23.81
C VAL A 639 -0.07 48.95 -24.95
N GLU A 640 0.49 49.56 -26.01
CA GLU A 640 -0.28 49.89 -27.22
C GLU A 640 -0.85 48.64 -27.90
N GLY A 641 -0.01 47.62 -28.13
CA GLY A 641 -0.43 46.34 -28.67
C GLY A 641 -1.55 45.69 -27.84
N LEU A 642 -1.40 45.69 -26.52
CA LEU A 642 -2.40 45.20 -25.57
C LEU A 642 -3.70 45.98 -25.65
N SER A 643 -3.63 47.31 -25.77
CA SER A 643 -4.83 48.15 -25.90
C SER A 643 -5.64 47.79 -27.15
N ALA A 644 -4.97 47.52 -28.28
CA ALA A 644 -5.60 47.09 -29.52
C ALA A 644 -6.21 45.67 -29.39
N VAL A 645 -5.50 44.74 -28.75
CA VAL A 645 -6.00 43.38 -28.49
C VAL A 645 -7.24 43.42 -27.58
N LEU A 646 -7.20 44.18 -26.49
CA LEU A 646 -8.33 44.33 -25.56
C LEU A 646 -9.53 44.97 -26.24
N ALA A 647 -9.33 46.01 -27.04
CA ALA A 647 -10.41 46.64 -27.79
C ALA A 647 -11.05 45.63 -28.76
N GLU A 648 -10.25 44.82 -29.45
CA GLU A 648 -10.74 43.80 -30.39
C GLU A 648 -11.55 42.70 -29.69
N VAL A 649 -11.02 42.13 -28.60
CA VAL A 649 -11.76 41.15 -27.79
C VAL A 649 -13.04 41.77 -27.20
N GLY A 650 -12.96 43.05 -26.81
CA GLY A 650 -14.08 43.87 -26.34
C GLY A 650 -15.24 44.00 -27.34
N ARG A 651 -14.99 43.83 -28.65
CA ARG A 651 -16.07 43.81 -29.66
C ARG A 651 -16.97 42.59 -29.53
N HIS A 652 -16.45 41.51 -28.96
CA HIS A 652 -17.12 40.21 -28.87
C HIS A 652 -17.49 39.80 -27.44
N ARG A 653 -16.79 40.34 -26.45
CA ARG A 653 -16.94 40.04 -25.01
C ARG A 653 -16.95 41.33 -24.19
N GLN A 654 -17.56 41.26 -23.01
CA GLN A 654 -17.53 42.33 -22.02
C GLN A 654 -16.20 42.27 -21.26
N LEU A 655 -15.31 43.23 -21.46
CA LEU A 655 -14.05 43.30 -20.74
C LEU A 655 -14.11 44.35 -19.64
N VAL A 656 -13.70 43.95 -18.43
CA VAL A 656 -13.51 44.85 -17.30
C VAL A 656 -12.04 44.78 -16.89
N VAL A 657 -11.29 45.83 -17.19
CA VAL A 657 -9.85 45.90 -16.91
C VAL A 657 -9.62 46.84 -15.73
N PHE A 658 -9.05 46.32 -14.66
CA PHE A 658 -8.51 47.14 -13.58
C PHE A 658 -7.03 47.40 -13.84
N THR A 659 -6.57 48.65 -13.75
CA THR A 659 -5.14 48.94 -13.84
C THR A 659 -4.75 50.16 -13.03
N HIS A 660 -3.50 50.21 -12.60
CA HIS A 660 -2.90 51.42 -12.03
C HIS A 660 -2.04 52.18 -13.05
N ASP A 661 -1.78 51.58 -14.21
CA ASP A 661 -0.91 52.12 -15.24
C ASP A 661 -1.70 53.07 -16.15
N THR A 662 -1.30 54.33 -16.17
CA THR A 662 -1.95 55.35 -17.00
C THR A 662 -1.63 55.20 -18.49
N ARG A 663 -0.58 54.43 -18.86
CA ARG A 663 -0.22 54.21 -20.26
C ARG A 663 -1.31 53.47 -21.03
N LEU A 664 -2.08 52.59 -20.39
CA LEU A 664 -3.18 51.86 -21.03
C LEU A 664 -4.36 52.76 -21.43
N PRO A 665 -4.99 53.53 -20.52
CA PRO A 665 -6.04 54.48 -20.91
C PRO A 665 -5.52 55.55 -21.88
N ASP A 666 -4.26 55.97 -21.76
CA ASP A 666 -3.66 56.93 -22.70
C ASP A 666 -3.46 56.33 -24.10
N ALA A 667 -3.08 55.05 -24.20
CA ALA A 667 -3.00 54.31 -25.47
C ALA A 667 -4.39 54.15 -26.12
N LEU A 668 -5.41 53.76 -25.36
CA LEU A 668 -6.78 53.64 -25.86
C LEU A 668 -7.30 54.96 -26.45
N ARG A 669 -7.06 56.08 -25.76
CA ARG A 669 -7.41 57.42 -26.24
C ARG A 669 -6.63 57.80 -27.49
N ARG A 670 -5.30 57.63 -27.47
CA ARG A 670 -4.40 57.97 -28.59
C ARG A 670 -4.75 57.21 -29.86
N LEU A 671 -5.10 55.93 -29.74
CA LEU A 671 -5.44 55.06 -30.85
C LEU A 671 -6.92 55.15 -31.28
N GLY A 672 -7.75 55.95 -30.59
CA GLY A 672 -9.18 56.09 -30.90
C GLY A 672 -9.98 54.80 -30.69
N LEU A 673 -9.56 53.94 -29.75
CA LEU A 673 -10.19 52.65 -29.50
C LEU A 673 -11.40 52.81 -28.55
N PRO A 674 -12.54 52.16 -28.83
CA PRO A 674 -13.75 52.32 -28.02
C PRO A 674 -13.58 51.69 -26.63
N ALA A 675 -13.58 52.52 -25.59
CA ALA A 675 -13.52 52.07 -24.20
C ALA A 675 -14.17 53.08 -23.25
N ALA A 676 -14.87 52.59 -22.21
CA ALA A 676 -15.35 53.40 -21.10
C ALA A 676 -14.26 53.47 -20.03
N ILE A 677 -13.71 54.66 -19.75
CA ILE A 677 -12.64 54.85 -18.76
C ILE A 677 -13.23 55.49 -17.50
N ARG A 678 -13.07 54.82 -16.35
CA ARG A 678 -13.52 55.33 -15.05
C ARG A 678 -12.40 55.31 -14.03
N THR A 679 -12.47 56.20 -13.05
CA THR A 679 -11.45 56.32 -12.00
C THR A 679 -11.97 55.82 -10.67
N ILE A 680 -11.24 54.92 -10.03
CA ILE A 680 -11.52 54.44 -8.68
C ILE A 680 -10.62 55.15 -7.67
N ASN A 681 -11.25 55.69 -6.63
CA ASN A 681 -10.62 56.47 -5.58
C ASN A 681 -10.83 55.82 -4.22
N ARG A 682 -9.87 56.04 -3.32
CA ARG A 682 -9.93 55.61 -1.93
C ARG A 682 -9.39 56.72 -1.04
N ASP A 683 -10.08 57.01 0.06
CA ASP A 683 -9.58 57.90 1.11
C ASP A 683 -9.35 57.17 2.45
N ALA A 684 -9.28 57.93 3.54
CA ALA A 684 -9.14 57.40 4.89
C ALA A 684 -10.26 56.39 5.23
N MET A 685 -9.99 55.47 6.16
CA MET A 685 -10.99 54.47 6.61
C MET A 685 -11.51 53.52 5.52
N SER A 686 -10.77 53.37 4.41
CA SER A 686 -11.15 52.44 3.32
C SER A 686 -12.50 52.74 2.66
N ASN A 687 -12.90 54.01 2.61
CA ASN A 687 -14.03 54.42 1.79
C ASN A 687 -13.57 54.46 0.33
N VAL A 688 -14.31 53.78 -0.54
CA VAL A 688 -13.97 53.59 -1.95
C VAL A 688 -15.15 54.05 -2.80
N TRP A 689 -14.89 54.89 -3.79
CA TRP A 689 -15.90 55.36 -4.73
C TRP A 689 -15.32 55.47 -6.14
N VAL A 690 -16.22 55.49 -7.11
CA VAL A 690 -15.87 55.54 -8.53
C VAL A 690 -16.40 56.84 -9.09
N SER A 691 -15.55 57.54 -9.82
CA SER A 691 -15.91 58.73 -10.59
C SER A 691 -15.79 58.38 -12.07
N ASP A 692 -16.77 58.77 -12.87
CA ASP A 692 -16.61 58.70 -14.31
C ASP A 692 -15.41 59.56 -14.73
N GLY A 693 -14.57 59.02 -15.60
CA GLY A 693 -13.55 59.82 -16.25
C GLY A 693 -14.26 60.95 -16.98
N SER A 694 -13.70 62.16 -16.95
CA SER A 694 -14.26 63.31 -17.65
C SER A 694 -14.35 63.03 -19.15
N ASP A 695 -15.48 62.52 -19.62
CA ASP A 695 -15.84 62.46 -21.04
C ASP A 695 -16.40 63.84 -21.44
N ARG A 696 -15.61 64.56 -22.23
CA ARG A 696 -16.04 65.43 -23.34
C ARG A 696 -14.81 66.16 -23.88
N TYR A 697 -14.24 65.66 -24.98
CA TYR A 697 -13.78 66.46 -26.13
C TYR A 697 -13.84 65.62 -27.40
#